data_AF-A0A7S3LH08-F1
#
_entry.id   AF-A0A7S3LH08-F1
#
_cell.length_a   1.000
_cell.length_b   1.000
_cell.length_c   1.000
_cell.angle_alpha   90.00
_cell.angle_beta   90.00
_cell.angle_gamma   90.00
#
_symmetry.space_group_name_H-M   'P 1'
#
loop_
_entity.id
_entity.type
_entity.pdbx_description
1 polymer ?
#
loop_
_entity_poly.entity_id
_entity_poly.type
_entity_poly.pdbx_seq_one_letter_code
_entity_poly.pdbx_strand_id
1 'polypeptide(L)'
;VCVSRMKFLPFSAFLVFMGTSVAYAADSYRPHSISFENLIDDASFHSSGASQHLKEQLSATGMITVSDIPKFGTFHKASIVASSACGKVSGAAKTTVFSDGTERTTLAGVNNEENGLSTFEHKGWFQACHSFDENSIKFRKLVSEVSTAFAKRVSEVFVSESGSPFLTTPDKKKSYDSILSIVQGGDHLEHFHSYRKPQAASSQKTNTVDFHTDQGLFIAFTPPQMSGGQKDAGSFFVRHADGSEKKVDFSQSGDHLVFMMGDGVVQFLNPNLAPQNKIHATPHAFKMAENTREERLWYGRMFLAPHDAISETHGLTYGKIRQLSREDIKSNPESKYFALGCSGTQLSRELSEGDCSDDTFFCWNRCMNYTAYGLYYDGFPYSEENCRANGYQFLECIDEATDTIYNATVQRHGGFRPACTNSTEQYVKSPAVAQPDAGTCTDFESFVNEDGSQFRDGKFYRGDDFVVQWKFNNRFESDRDEICFRVSYNGNVGWMAIGFYDPNGQEVQIATDGTIGTRPNVMINAAVVMGIFHEEEGQVAGVNEYVVHPSDTRFHKWGTPLQNQSIKDTSFDFNGCYSEMRFCTDKISDRELAMSGGNKFIWGYATSGTIASKHTPTTRGTAAVDFSLYDGVSKIAPAPSPAGLPDEIKSGLFGVAAGVAAMVMVFALVFFFLVKPVVGQTEGGLEVKAV
;
A
#
# COMPACT_ATOMS: atom_id res chain seq x y z
N VAL A 1 -53.36 56.74 -13.32
CA VAL A 1 -52.53 57.87 -13.80
C VAL A 1 -51.60 58.29 -12.67
N CYS A 2 -50.28 58.24 -12.93
CA CYS A 2 -49.14 58.76 -12.15
C CYS A 2 -48.88 58.36 -10.67
N VAL A 3 -47.96 57.39 -10.58
CA VAL A 3 -46.81 57.17 -9.66
C VAL A 3 -46.34 58.37 -8.80
N SER A 4 -46.11 58.17 -7.48
CA SER A 4 -44.74 58.16 -6.89
C SER A 4 -44.66 57.91 -5.37
N ARG A 5 -43.80 56.94 -5.02
CA ARG A 5 -42.88 56.83 -3.86
C ARG A 5 -43.42 56.87 -2.42
N MET A 6 -43.55 55.67 -1.82
CA MET A 6 -43.47 55.45 -0.37
C MET A 6 -42.09 54.88 -0.01
N LYS A 7 -41.42 55.51 0.97
CA LYS A 7 -40.29 54.96 1.70
C LYS A 7 -40.84 54.21 2.94
N PHE A 8 -40.51 52.93 3.07
CA PHE A 8 -40.69 52.17 4.31
C PHE A 8 -39.32 51.66 4.77
N LEU A 9 -38.95 52.03 6.00
CA LEU A 9 -37.98 51.30 6.82
C LEU A 9 -38.66 50.04 7.37
N PRO A 10 -37.93 48.93 7.53
CA PRO A 10 -38.20 48.07 8.65
C PRO A 10 -36.97 47.75 9.49
N PHE A 11 -37.27 47.62 10.78
CA PHE A 11 -36.48 47.06 11.86
C PHE A 11 -35.74 45.77 11.47
N SER A 12 -34.43 45.73 11.70
CA SER A 12 -33.69 44.47 11.83
C SER A 12 -33.63 44.08 13.31
N ALA A 13 -34.32 42.99 13.66
CA ALA A 13 -34.15 42.30 14.92
C ALA A 13 -32.78 41.59 14.92
N PHE A 14 -31.89 42.00 15.81
CA PHE A 14 -30.65 41.28 16.10
C PHE A 14 -30.96 40.09 17.01
N LEU A 15 -31.01 38.90 16.44
CA LEU A 15 -31.08 37.63 17.19
C LEU A 15 -29.64 37.24 17.55
N VAL A 16 -29.22 37.60 18.76
CA VAL A 16 -27.95 37.16 19.34
C VAL A 16 -28.11 35.69 19.75
N PHE A 17 -27.71 34.77 18.86
CA PHE A 17 -27.41 33.39 19.25
C PHE A 17 -26.11 33.42 20.07
N MET A 18 -26.22 33.47 21.39
CA MET A 18 -25.12 33.02 22.26
C MET A 18 -25.01 31.51 22.08
N GLY A 19 -24.19 31.08 21.13
CA GLY A 19 -23.71 29.71 21.07
C GLY A 19 -22.88 29.45 22.32
N THR A 20 -23.47 28.78 23.31
CA THR A 20 -22.69 28.14 24.37
C THR A 20 -21.85 27.06 23.69
N SER A 21 -20.57 27.35 23.46
CA SER A 21 -19.58 26.34 23.12
C SER A 21 -19.52 25.35 24.27
N VAL A 22 -20.28 24.25 24.16
CA VAL A 22 -20.10 23.10 25.03
C VAL A 22 -18.72 22.56 24.67
N ALA A 23 -17.74 22.80 25.56
CA ALA A 23 -16.46 22.11 25.48
C ALA A 23 -16.76 20.61 25.60
N TYR A 24 -16.79 19.90 24.48
CA TYR A 24 -16.78 18.44 24.49
C TYR A 24 -15.53 18.02 25.24
N ALA A 25 -15.71 17.52 26.48
CA ALA A 25 -14.66 16.78 27.13
C ALA A 25 -14.30 15.64 26.17
N ALA A 26 -13.05 15.62 25.69
CA ALA A 26 -12.59 14.55 24.82
C ALA A 26 -12.78 13.23 25.58
N ASP A 27 -13.70 12.38 25.11
CA ASP A 27 -13.94 11.06 25.69
C ASP A 27 -12.63 10.29 25.76
N SER A 28 -12.16 10.02 26.98
CA SER A 28 -11.05 9.12 27.21
C SER A 28 -11.49 7.68 26.96
N TYR A 29 -10.72 6.92 26.18
CA TYR A 29 -10.91 5.49 26.00
C TYR A 29 -10.13 4.73 27.06
N ARG A 30 -10.78 3.73 27.65
CA ARG A 30 -10.13 2.80 28.57
C ARG A 30 -10.15 1.40 27.95
N PRO A 31 -8.98 0.79 27.70
CA PRO A 31 -8.96 -0.56 27.16
C PRO A 31 -9.56 -1.56 28.13
N HIS A 32 -10.30 -2.53 27.61
CA HIS A 32 -10.82 -3.62 28.40
C HIS A 32 -9.67 -4.45 29.00
N SER A 33 -9.89 -5.04 30.18
CA SER A 33 -8.88 -5.83 30.87
C SER A 33 -9.34 -7.28 31.08
N ILE A 34 -8.47 -8.23 30.75
CA ILE A 34 -8.63 -9.66 31.07
C ILE A 34 -7.60 -10.01 32.15
N SER A 35 -7.99 -10.70 33.22
CA SER A 35 -7.02 -11.15 34.23
C SER A 35 -6.08 -12.20 33.64
N PHE A 36 -4.85 -12.25 34.13
CA PHE A 36 -3.89 -13.26 33.69
C PHE A 36 -4.39 -14.69 33.98
N GLU A 37 -5.10 -14.90 35.10
CA GLU A 37 -5.76 -16.16 35.44
C GLU A 37 -6.74 -16.61 34.33
N ASN A 38 -7.57 -15.70 33.83
CA ASN A 38 -8.51 -15.99 32.76
C ASN A 38 -7.82 -16.31 31.42
N LEU A 39 -6.55 -15.90 31.22
CA LEU A 39 -5.79 -16.29 30.04
C LEU A 39 -5.18 -17.68 30.17
N ILE A 40 -4.76 -18.10 31.37
CA ILE A 40 -4.07 -19.39 31.55
C ILE A 40 -5.03 -20.56 31.84
N ASP A 41 -6.21 -20.29 32.39
CA ASP A 41 -7.23 -21.30 32.68
C ASP A 41 -8.29 -21.39 31.56
N ASP A 42 -8.36 -22.54 30.88
CA ASP A 42 -9.26 -22.75 29.74
C ASP A 42 -10.74 -22.60 30.13
N ALA A 43 -11.14 -23.13 31.30
CA ALA A 43 -12.52 -23.06 31.75
C ALA A 43 -12.95 -21.63 32.08
N SER A 44 -12.09 -20.88 32.78
CA SER A 44 -12.33 -19.48 33.13
C SER A 44 -12.36 -18.59 31.88
N PHE A 45 -11.48 -18.81 30.91
CA PHE A 45 -11.45 -18.03 29.67
C PHE A 45 -12.82 -18.02 28.94
N HIS A 46 -13.45 -19.19 28.86
CA HIS A 46 -14.74 -19.33 28.19
C HIS A 46 -15.93 -18.94 29.09
N SER A 47 -15.90 -19.28 30.37
CA SER A 47 -17.03 -19.03 31.28
C SER A 47 -17.15 -17.58 31.78
N SER A 48 -16.04 -16.82 31.79
CA SER A 48 -16.01 -15.43 32.28
C SER A 48 -16.43 -14.38 31.24
N GLY A 49 -16.67 -14.78 29.98
CA GLY A 49 -16.86 -13.85 28.86
C GLY A 49 -15.56 -13.25 28.30
N ALA A 50 -14.39 -13.61 28.85
CA ALA A 50 -13.10 -13.12 28.37
C ALA A 50 -12.86 -13.42 26.89
N SER A 51 -13.29 -14.58 26.39
CA SER A 51 -13.22 -14.93 24.97
C SER A 51 -14.00 -13.96 24.07
N GLN A 52 -15.22 -13.59 24.49
CA GLN A 52 -16.05 -12.65 23.75
C GLN A 52 -15.45 -11.24 23.76
N HIS A 53 -15.02 -10.76 24.94
CA HIS A 53 -14.39 -9.46 25.06
C HIS A 53 -13.07 -9.38 24.30
N LEU A 54 -12.26 -10.44 24.31
CA LEU A 54 -11.04 -10.51 23.49
C LEU A 54 -11.38 -10.29 22.02
N LYS A 55 -12.38 -11.00 21.50
CA LYS A 55 -12.82 -10.86 20.11
C LYS A 55 -13.28 -9.45 19.80
N GLU A 56 -14.22 -8.92 20.59
CA GLU A 56 -14.82 -7.60 20.39
C GLU A 56 -13.77 -6.49 20.42
N GLN A 57 -12.86 -6.52 21.39
CA GLN A 57 -11.87 -5.46 21.57
C GLN A 57 -10.79 -5.48 20.50
N LEU A 58 -10.30 -6.67 20.11
CA LEU A 58 -9.33 -6.78 19.02
C LEU A 58 -9.94 -6.41 17.65
N SER A 59 -11.23 -6.65 17.42
CA SER A 59 -11.91 -6.19 16.21
C SER A 59 -12.26 -4.70 16.23
N ALA A 60 -12.64 -4.13 17.38
CA ALA A 60 -13.10 -2.74 17.45
C ALA A 60 -11.97 -1.72 17.64
N THR A 61 -10.99 -2.02 18.50
CA THR A 61 -9.93 -1.08 18.85
C THR A 61 -8.53 -1.65 18.64
N GLY A 62 -8.40 -2.96 18.41
CA GLY A 62 -7.11 -3.62 18.29
C GLY A 62 -6.26 -3.58 19.56
N MET A 63 -6.88 -3.29 20.73
CA MET A 63 -6.16 -3.06 21.97
C MET A 63 -6.87 -3.68 23.17
N ILE A 64 -6.11 -4.31 24.06
CA ILE A 64 -6.60 -4.87 25.31
C ILE A 64 -5.51 -4.84 26.38
N THR A 65 -5.86 -4.92 27.66
CA THR A 65 -4.88 -5.11 28.74
C THR A 65 -5.02 -6.46 29.43
N VAL A 66 -3.91 -6.92 29.99
CA VAL A 66 -3.89 -8.06 30.92
C VAL A 66 -3.55 -7.57 32.31
N SER A 67 -4.41 -7.86 33.29
CA SER A 67 -4.25 -7.48 34.70
C SER A 67 -3.83 -8.66 35.57
N ASP A 68 -3.58 -8.38 36.86
CA ASP A 68 -3.36 -9.38 37.91
C ASP A 68 -2.17 -10.31 37.62
N ILE A 69 -1.15 -9.80 36.93
CA ILE A 69 0.07 -10.54 36.60
C ILE A 69 0.96 -10.60 37.86
N PRO A 70 1.25 -11.80 38.42
CA PRO A 70 2.00 -11.91 39.66
C PRO A 70 3.39 -11.25 39.58
N LYS A 71 3.69 -10.38 40.56
CA LYS A 71 4.98 -9.66 40.70
C LYS A 71 5.30 -8.68 39.56
N PHE A 72 4.37 -8.40 38.65
CA PHE A 72 4.61 -7.58 37.47
C PHE A 72 5.10 -6.18 37.80
N GLY A 73 4.38 -5.41 38.62
CA GLY A 73 4.81 -4.05 39.01
C GLY A 73 6.17 -4.00 39.69
N THR A 74 6.53 -5.04 40.44
CA THR A 74 7.84 -5.14 41.11
C THR A 74 8.96 -5.26 40.07
N PHE A 75 8.83 -6.20 39.13
CA PHE A 75 9.86 -6.43 38.11
C PHE A 75 9.88 -5.33 37.04
N HIS A 76 8.70 -4.83 36.64
CA HIS A 76 8.56 -3.70 35.72
C HIS A 76 9.29 -2.47 36.25
N LYS A 77 8.97 -2.02 37.48
CA LYS A 77 9.58 -0.84 38.08
C LYS A 77 11.10 -0.99 38.21
N ALA A 78 11.58 -2.14 38.67
CA ALA A 78 13.01 -2.41 38.81
C ALA A 78 13.73 -2.38 37.45
N SER A 79 13.15 -2.99 36.42
CA SER A 79 13.72 -3.04 35.07
C SER A 79 13.75 -1.67 34.41
N ILE A 80 12.66 -0.90 34.48
CA ILE A 80 12.52 0.33 33.71
C ILE A 80 13.35 1.49 34.30
N VAL A 81 13.50 1.53 35.63
CA VAL A 81 14.41 2.48 36.29
C VAL A 81 15.86 2.14 35.96
N ALA A 82 16.23 0.85 36.01
CA ALA A 82 17.58 0.41 35.66
C ALA A 82 17.91 0.67 34.18
N SER A 83 16.93 0.57 33.27
CA SER A 83 17.13 0.83 31.84
C SER A 83 17.48 2.30 31.56
N SER A 84 16.86 3.27 32.26
CA SER A 84 17.25 4.69 32.17
C SER A 84 18.71 4.91 32.57
N ALA A 85 19.13 4.32 33.69
CA ALA A 85 20.51 4.44 34.17
C ALA A 85 21.51 3.81 33.19
N CYS A 86 21.20 2.63 32.65
CA CYS A 86 22.03 1.97 31.65
C CYS A 86 22.07 2.75 30.32
N GLY A 87 20.93 3.25 29.83
CA GLY A 87 20.84 3.97 28.56
C GLY A 87 21.73 5.21 28.49
N LYS A 88 22.06 5.82 29.64
CA LYS A 88 22.97 6.97 29.75
C LYS A 88 24.45 6.62 29.56
N VAL A 89 24.83 5.37 29.76
CA VAL A 89 26.24 4.93 29.76
C VAL A 89 26.54 3.86 28.70
N SER A 90 25.52 3.13 28.23
CA SER A 90 25.66 2.07 27.24
C SER A 90 26.02 2.64 25.87
N GLY A 91 27.10 2.14 25.27
CA GLY A 91 27.50 2.49 23.91
C GLY A 91 26.58 1.90 22.83
N ALA A 92 25.68 0.99 23.22
CA ALA A 92 24.65 0.44 22.34
C ALA A 92 23.37 1.28 22.31
N ALA A 93 23.17 2.17 23.29
CA ALA A 93 22.00 3.03 23.33
C ALA A 93 21.98 4.00 22.14
N LYS A 94 20.78 4.25 21.62
CA LYS A 94 20.55 5.19 20.52
C LYS A 94 19.68 6.34 20.99
N THR A 95 20.06 7.57 20.64
CA THR A 95 19.28 8.76 20.96
C THR A 95 18.75 9.39 19.68
N THR A 96 17.45 9.66 19.67
CA THR A 96 16.73 10.36 18.60
C THR A 96 16.15 11.64 19.17
N VAL A 97 16.16 12.72 18.39
CA VAL A 97 15.48 13.98 18.73
C VAL A 97 14.31 14.15 17.77
N PHE A 98 13.10 14.30 18.31
CA PHE A 98 11.89 14.54 17.52
C PHE A 98 11.75 16.03 17.17
N SER A 99 10.89 16.32 16.21
CA SER A 99 10.56 17.69 15.78
C SER A 99 10.11 18.62 16.91
N ASP A 100 9.45 18.09 17.94
CA ASP A 100 9.02 18.84 19.14
C ASP A 100 10.15 19.06 20.17
N GLY A 101 11.38 18.66 19.84
CA GLY A 101 12.56 18.73 20.69
C GLY A 101 12.66 17.64 21.76
N THR A 102 11.71 16.71 21.83
CA THR A 102 11.80 15.58 22.75
C THR A 102 12.95 14.67 22.33
N GLU A 103 13.82 14.33 23.28
CA GLU A 103 14.87 13.35 23.12
C GLU A 103 14.36 11.99 23.58
N ARG A 104 14.57 10.95 22.78
CA ARG A 104 14.35 9.55 23.16
C ARG A 104 15.65 8.79 23.14
N THR A 105 16.01 8.17 24.26
CA THR A 105 17.09 7.19 24.36
C THR A 105 16.50 5.78 24.37
N THR A 106 17.00 4.91 23.50
CA THR A 106 16.53 3.53 23.30
C THR A 106 17.63 2.52 23.60
N LEU A 107 17.30 1.52 24.42
CA LEU A 107 18.02 0.24 24.47
C LEU A 107 17.17 -0.81 23.75
N ALA A 108 17.75 -1.46 22.75
CA ALA A 108 17.06 -2.41 21.88
C ALA A 108 17.69 -3.80 21.94
N GLY A 109 16.85 -4.84 21.86
CA GLY A 109 17.26 -6.23 21.88
C GLY A 109 16.37 -7.09 21.00
N VAL A 110 16.89 -8.25 20.60
CA VAL A 110 16.16 -9.22 19.75
C VAL A 110 16.22 -10.59 20.40
N ASN A 111 15.09 -11.28 20.45
CA ASN A 111 14.98 -12.61 21.06
C ASN A 111 14.00 -13.47 20.27
N ASN A 112 14.21 -14.78 20.26
CA ASN A 112 13.29 -15.74 19.66
C ASN A 112 13.32 -17.03 20.49
N GLU A 113 12.52 -18.03 20.13
CA GLU A 113 12.47 -19.30 20.85
C GLU A 113 13.84 -20.01 20.86
N GLU A 114 14.57 -19.94 19.75
CA GLU A 114 15.88 -20.61 19.58
C GLU A 114 16.97 -20.01 20.48
N ASN A 115 17.04 -18.68 20.58
CA ASN A 115 18.07 -17.98 21.35
C ASN A 115 17.64 -17.70 22.80
N GLY A 116 16.36 -17.89 23.12
CA GLY A 116 15.79 -17.58 24.43
C GLY A 116 15.93 -16.10 24.80
N LEU A 117 15.82 -15.81 26.10
CA LEU A 117 16.06 -14.46 26.62
C LEU A 117 17.57 -14.23 26.79
N SER A 118 18.14 -13.41 25.92
CA SER A 118 19.54 -12.96 26.00
C SER A 118 19.67 -11.65 26.78
N THR A 119 20.85 -11.39 27.34
CA THR A 119 21.24 -10.07 27.87
C THR A 119 21.38 -9.06 26.74
N PHE A 120 21.24 -7.77 27.04
CA PHE A 120 21.44 -6.73 26.03
C PHE A 120 22.93 -6.53 25.72
N GLU A 121 23.26 -6.20 24.47
CA GLU A 121 24.61 -5.74 24.13
C GLU A 121 24.78 -4.29 24.63
N HIS A 122 25.85 -4.01 25.37
CA HIS A 122 26.10 -2.68 25.94
C HIS A 122 27.36 -1.97 25.42
N LYS A 123 28.17 -2.65 24.59
CA LYS A 123 29.47 -2.17 24.08
C LYS A 123 30.42 -1.67 25.18
N GLY A 124 30.44 -2.36 26.31
CA GLY A 124 31.28 -2.04 27.46
C GLY A 124 30.73 -2.69 28.73
N TRP A 125 31.54 -2.70 29.79
CA TRP A 125 31.10 -3.13 31.11
C TRP A 125 30.72 -1.90 31.95
N PHE A 126 29.45 -1.82 32.33
CA PHE A 126 28.92 -0.76 33.18
C PHE A 126 28.04 -1.36 34.28
N GLN A 127 28.29 -0.98 35.53
CA GLN A 127 27.51 -1.49 36.68
C GLN A 127 26.00 -1.23 36.51
N ALA A 128 25.62 -0.07 35.93
CA ALA A 128 24.22 0.25 35.67
C ALA A 128 23.57 -0.71 34.66
N CYS A 129 24.33 -1.16 33.65
CA CYS A 129 23.84 -2.08 32.64
C CYS A 129 23.77 -3.53 33.14
N HIS A 130 24.71 -3.95 34.01
CA HIS A 130 24.58 -5.23 34.71
C HIS A 130 23.31 -5.28 35.56
N SER A 131 23.03 -4.22 36.32
CA SER A 131 21.80 -4.12 37.10
C SER A 131 20.54 -4.14 36.22
N PHE A 132 20.60 -3.50 35.05
CA PHE A 132 19.53 -3.57 34.07
C PHE A 132 19.32 -4.99 33.52
N ASP A 133 20.38 -5.72 33.14
CA ASP A 133 20.26 -7.10 32.65
C ASP A 133 19.64 -8.04 33.71
N GLU A 134 20.11 -7.96 34.96
CA GLU A 134 19.58 -8.78 36.07
C GLU A 134 18.09 -8.55 36.34
N ASN A 135 17.64 -7.30 36.27
CA ASN A 135 16.24 -6.95 36.53
C ASN A 135 15.36 -7.19 35.31
N SER A 136 15.86 -6.88 34.12
CA SER A 136 15.10 -7.00 32.87
C SER A 136 14.83 -8.45 32.51
N ILE A 137 15.72 -9.40 32.77
CA ILE A 137 15.46 -10.83 32.49
C ILE A 137 14.23 -11.34 33.23
N LYS A 138 14.06 -10.99 34.52
CA LYS A 138 12.91 -11.41 35.34
C LYS A 138 11.61 -10.82 34.80
N PHE A 139 11.64 -9.54 34.44
CA PHE A 139 10.50 -8.84 33.86
C PHE A 139 10.13 -9.39 32.48
N ARG A 140 11.10 -9.53 31.58
CA ARG A 140 10.92 -10.03 30.21
C ARG A 140 10.46 -11.49 30.18
N LYS A 141 10.83 -12.29 31.19
CA LYS A 141 10.28 -13.63 31.38
C LYS A 141 8.77 -13.60 31.65
N LEU A 142 8.30 -12.73 32.55
CA LEU A 142 6.85 -12.55 32.76
C LEU A 142 6.15 -12.09 31.48
N VAL A 143 6.73 -11.13 30.75
CA VAL A 143 6.17 -10.67 29.47
C VAL A 143 6.07 -11.83 28.47
N SER A 144 7.08 -12.70 28.37
CA SER A 144 7.02 -13.91 27.53
C SER A 144 5.88 -14.84 27.93
N GLU A 145 5.70 -15.11 29.24
CA GLU A 145 4.65 -16.00 29.75
C GLU A 145 3.26 -15.45 29.43
N VAL A 146 3.03 -14.16 29.69
CA VAL A 146 1.74 -13.49 29.40
C VAL A 146 1.48 -13.42 27.90
N SER A 147 2.49 -13.10 27.09
CA SER A 147 2.33 -13.02 25.63
C SER A 147 2.05 -14.39 24.99
N THR A 148 2.61 -15.46 25.54
CA THR A 148 2.32 -16.84 25.11
C THR A 148 0.88 -17.22 25.44
N ALA A 149 0.43 -16.92 26.67
CA ALA A 149 -0.96 -17.16 27.07
C ALA A 149 -1.95 -16.35 26.22
N PHE A 150 -1.64 -15.07 25.98
CA PHE A 150 -2.41 -14.22 25.08
C PHE A 150 -2.48 -14.81 23.66
N ALA A 151 -1.34 -15.14 23.04
CA ALA A 151 -1.29 -15.70 21.69
C ALA A 151 -2.05 -17.04 21.56
N LYS A 152 -2.01 -17.89 22.61
CA LYS A 152 -2.84 -19.10 22.69
C LYS A 152 -4.32 -18.75 22.58
N ARG A 153 -4.82 -17.79 23.38
CA ARG A 153 -6.23 -17.38 23.36
C ARG A 153 -6.66 -16.71 22.07
N VAL A 154 -5.81 -15.87 21.49
CA VAL A 154 -6.11 -15.28 20.19
C VAL A 154 -6.18 -16.38 19.11
N SER A 155 -5.34 -17.41 19.18
CA SER A 155 -5.41 -18.56 18.26
C SER A 155 -6.72 -19.35 18.35
N GLU A 156 -7.29 -19.47 19.56
CA GLU A 156 -8.58 -20.14 19.78
C GLU A 156 -9.75 -19.32 19.25
N VAL A 157 -9.69 -17.99 19.34
CA VAL A 157 -10.77 -17.09 18.93
C VAL A 157 -10.73 -16.77 17.43
N PHE A 158 -9.55 -16.65 16.85
CA PHE A 158 -9.33 -16.24 15.46
C PHE A 158 -8.72 -17.39 14.66
N VAL A 159 -9.59 -18.29 14.22
CA VAL A 159 -9.24 -19.45 13.39
C VAL A 159 -9.35 -19.10 11.91
N SER A 160 -8.44 -19.64 11.10
CA SER A 160 -8.47 -19.54 9.64
C SER A 160 -9.79 -20.09 9.07
N GLU A 161 -10.47 -19.32 8.23
CA GLU A 161 -11.78 -19.66 7.66
C GLU A 161 -11.70 -20.88 6.73
N SER A 162 -10.62 -20.98 5.95
CA SER A 162 -10.37 -22.08 5.02
C SER A 162 -9.73 -23.30 5.70
N GLY A 163 -9.30 -23.17 6.96
CA GLY A 163 -8.42 -24.14 7.62
C GLY A 163 -6.99 -24.16 7.06
N SER A 164 -6.63 -23.23 6.16
CA SER A 164 -5.25 -23.10 5.67
C SER A 164 -4.36 -22.42 6.71
N PRO A 165 -3.05 -22.69 6.70
CA PRO A 165 -2.09 -21.94 7.51
C PRO A 165 -2.17 -20.44 7.26
N PHE A 166 -1.85 -19.65 8.29
CA PHE A 166 -1.68 -18.21 8.15
C PHE A 166 -0.40 -17.86 7.41
N LEU A 167 0.67 -18.62 7.64
CA LEU A 167 1.97 -18.45 6.98
C LEU A 167 2.62 -19.80 6.67
N THR A 168 3.47 -19.86 5.64
CA THR A 168 4.25 -21.06 5.28
C THR A 168 5.68 -20.70 4.91
N THR A 169 6.61 -21.65 4.98
CA THR A 169 7.94 -21.48 4.37
C THR A 169 7.88 -21.58 2.85
N PRO A 170 8.86 -21.02 2.10
CA PRO A 170 8.90 -21.12 0.64
C PRO A 170 8.81 -22.54 0.09
N ASP A 171 9.38 -23.52 0.79
CA ASP A 171 9.35 -24.94 0.41
C ASP A 171 8.10 -25.69 0.92
N LYS A 172 7.21 -25.00 1.63
CA LYS A 172 5.97 -25.52 2.24
C LYS A 172 6.17 -26.68 3.21
N LYS A 173 7.40 -26.92 3.70
CA LYS A 173 7.67 -28.00 4.67
C LYS A 173 7.29 -27.62 6.10
N LYS A 174 7.24 -26.32 6.39
CA LYS A 174 6.83 -25.78 7.69
C LYS A 174 5.68 -24.81 7.48
N SER A 175 4.66 -24.96 8.31
CA SER A 175 3.47 -24.11 8.33
C SER A 175 3.29 -23.50 9.71
N TYR A 176 2.67 -22.33 9.73
CA TYR A 176 2.29 -21.60 10.93
C TYR A 176 0.77 -21.51 10.95
N ASP A 177 0.15 -22.53 11.51
CA ASP A 177 -1.30 -22.75 11.46
C ASP A 177 -2.08 -21.91 12.48
N SER A 178 -1.37 -21.31 13.44
CA SER A 178 -1.96 -20.53 14.53
C SER A 178 -1.14 -19.29 14.86
N ILE A 179 -1.80 -18.31 15.47
CA ILE A 179 -1.15 -17.10 15.98
C ILE A 179 -0.05 -17.44 17.00
N LEU A 180 -0.27 -18.45 17.84
CA LEU A 180 0.74 -18.97 18.77
C LEU A 180 1.97 -19.49 18.03
N SER A 181 1.79 -20.27 16.95
CA SER A 181 2.92 -20.77 16.15
C SER A 181 3.70 -19.65 15.46
N ILE A 182 3.02 -18.57 15.03
CA ILE A 182 3.66 -17.38 14.47
C ILE A 182 4.51 -16.69 15.55
N VAL A 183 3.94 -16.50 16.74
CA VAL A 183 4.65 -15.90 17.89
C VAL A 183 5.86 -16.74 18.29
N GLN A 184 5.73 -18.06 18.37
CA GLN A 184 6.84 -18.94 18.73
C GLN A 184 7.96 -18.94 17.69
N GLY A 185 7.61 -19.00 16.40
CA GLY A 185 8.58 -18.94 15.30
C GLY A 185 9.11 -17.55 14.97
N GLY A 186 8.53 -16.50 15.56
CA GLY A 186 8.81 -15.10 15.29
C GLY A 186 10.05 -14.56 16.00
N ASP A 187 10.64 -13.52 15.43
CA ASP A 187 11.58 -12.69 16.17
C ASP A 187 10.78 -11.71 17.06
N HIS A 188 11.29 -11.46 18.25
CA HIS A 188 10.73 -10.52 19.20
C HIS A 188 11.69 -9.34 19.39
N LEU A 189 11.27 -8.15 18.97
CA LEU A 189 12.04 -6.93 19.15
C LEU A 189 11.61 -6.26 20.44
N GLU A 190 12.57 -5.91 21.29
CA GLU A 190 12.31 -5.33 22.60
C GLU A 190 12.99 -3.98 22.72
N HIS A 191 12.22 -3.00 23.17
CA HIS A 191 12.67 -1.63 23.34
C HIS A 191 12.39 -1.13 24.75
N PHE A 192 13.43 -0.56 25.37
CA PHE A 192 13.31 0.29 26.54
C PHE A 192 13.59 1.72 26.11
N HIS A 193 12.61 2.59 26.25
CA HIS A 193 12.71 3.99 25.90
C HIS A 193 12.72 4.88 27.16
N SER A 194 13.61 5.87 27.16
CA SER A 194 13.53 7.03 28.05
C SER A 194 13.31 8.27 27.19
N TYR A 195 12.22 9.00 27.46
CA TYR A 195 11.90 10.26 26.79
C TYR A 195 12.15 11.43 27.74
N ARG A 196 12.76 12.50 27.23
CA ARG A 196 13.01 13.74 27.96
C ARG A 196 12.74 14.92 27.05
N LYS A 197 11.96 15.90 27.53
CA LYS A 197 11.74 17.16 26.83
C LYS A 197 12.57 18.27 27.50
N PRO A 198 13.62 18.81 26.85
CA PRO A 198 14.40 19.91 27.41
C PRO A 198 13.53 21.15 27.64
N GLN A 199 13.75 21.90 28.74
CA GLN A 199 12.94 23.08 29.08
C GLN A 199 12.96 24.20 28.02
N ALA A 200 13.96 24.23 27.14
CA ALA A 200 14.09 25.20 26.05
C ALA A 200 13.41 24.76 24.75
N ALA A 201 12.85 23.55 24.68
CA ALA A 201 12.15 23.06 23.50
C ALA A 201 10.83 23.81 23.32
N SER A 202 10.56 24.27 22.09
CA SER A 202 9.37 25.08 21.81
C SER A 202 8.08 24.30 22.09
N SER A 203 7.05 24.98 22.60
CA SER A 203 5.72 24.41 22.81
C SER A 203 4.98 24.25 21.47
N GLN A 204 5.47 23.38 20.59
CA GLN A 204 4.72 22.97 19.41
C GLN A 204 3.50 22.14 19.83
N LYS A 205 2.37 22.35 19.17
CA LYS A 205 1.12 21.65 19.47
C LYS A 205 1.08 20.22 18.91
N THR A 206 2.06 19.82 18.11
CA THR A 206 2.16 18.54 17.41
C THR A 206 2.37 17.37 18.38
N ASN A 207 2.18 16.15 17.88
CA ASN A 207 2.54 14.96 18.63
C ASN A 207 4.06 14.79 18.61
N THR A 208 4.61 14.21 19.68
CA THR A 208 6.02 13.79 19.72
C THR A 208 6.26 12.64 18.76
N VAL A 209 5.26 11.77 18.63
CA VAL A 209 5.18 10.72 17.62
C VAL A 209 3.79 10.76 17.00
N ASP A 210 3.73 11.00 15.70
CA ASP A 210 2.47 11.06 14.96
C ASP A 210 1.78 9.70 14.84
N PHE A 211 0.54 9.73 14.35
CA PHE A 211 -0.24 8.51 14.14
C PHE A 211 0.47 7.56 13.19
N HIS A 212 0.74 6.35 13.68
CA HIS A 212 1.33 5.25 12.92
C HIS A 212 0.78 3.93 13.45
N THR A 213 1.03 2.86 12.72
CA THR A 213 0.79 1.50 13.19
C THR A 213 2.13 0.81 13.37
N ASP A 214 2.26 -0.06 14.35
CA ASP A 214 3.49 -0.79 14.56
C ASP A 214 3.61 -1.95 13.55
N GLN A 215 4.83 -2.29 13.18
CA GLN A 215 5.10 -3.49 12.39
C GLN A 215 4.75 -4.76 13.17
N GLY A 216 4.83 -5.91 12.50
CA GLY A 216 4.62 -7.19 13.15
C GLY A 216 3.18 -7.45 13.58
N LEU A 217 2.98 -8.57 14.26
CA LEU A 217 1.67 -9.07 14.62
C LEU A 217 1.01 -8.24 15.73
N PHE A 218 1.71 -8.01 16.82
CA PHE A 218 1.27 -7.14 17.92
C PHE A 218 2.48 -6.65 18.71
N ILE A 219 2.27 -5.61 19.50
CA ILE A 219 3.18 -5.15 20.54
C ILE A 219 2.59 -5.40 21.92
N ALA A 220 3.40 -5.95 22.82
CA ALA A 220 3.13 -6.02 24.24
C ALA A 220 3.94 -4.92 24.96
N PHE A 221 3.28 -3.97 25.60
CA PHE A 221 3.96 -2.81 26.20
C PHE A 221 3.41 -2.44 27.57
N THR A 222 4.20 -1.70 28.34
CA THR A 222 3.78 -1.19 29.64
C THR A 222 3.26 0.23 29.55
N PRO A 223 2.22 0.58 30.33
CA PRO A 223 1.87 1.97 30.55
C PRO A 223 3.11 2.75 31.04
N PRO A 224 3.34 3.96 30.51
CA PRO A 224 4.56 4.69 30.80
C PRO A 224 4.63 5.13 32.27
N GLN A 225 5.85 5.21 32.80
CA GLN A 225 6.12 5.70 34.16
C GLN A 225 7.05 6.91 34.12
N MET A 226 6.79 7.90 34.96
CA MET A 226 7.73 9.00 35.15
C MET A 226 8.80 8.61 36.16
N SER A 227 10.06 8.95 35.88
CA SER A 227 11.20 8.53 36.68
C SER A 227 11.20 9.07 38.13
N GLY A 228 10.56 10.21 38.39
CA GLY A 228 10.40 10.79 39.73
C GLY A 228 8.98 10.67 40.30
N GLY A 229 8.08 9.96 39.62
CA GLY A 229 6.72 9.69 40.11
C GLY A 229 5.69 10.78 39.79
N GLN A 230 6.00 11.73 38.91
CA GLN A 230 5.00 12.63 38.35
C GLN A 230 3.86 11.83 37.68
N LYS A 231 2.60 12.27 37.87
CA LYS A 231 1.42 11.55 37.35
C LYS A 231 1.20 11.73 35.85
N ASP A 232 1.62 12.86 35.29
CA ASP A 232 1.46 13.14 33.87
C ASP A 232 2.65 12.61 33.07
N ALA A 233 2.45 11.46 32.44
CA ALA A 233 3.41 10.81 31.54
C ALA A 233 3.16 11.13 30.06
N GLY A 234 2.39 12.19 29.78
CA GLY A 234 1.96 12.57 28.45
C GLY A 234 0.63 11.94 28.05
N SER A 235 0.26 12.16 26.79
CA SER A 235 -0.99 11.64 26.21
C SER A 235 -0.68 10.61 25.14
N PHE A 236 -1.37 9.46 25.22
CA PHE A 236 -1.32 8.41 24.22
C PHE A 236 -2.67 8.33 23.54
N PHE A 237 -2.70 8.30 22.22
CA PHE A 237 -3.92 8.33 21.42
C PHE A 237 -3.98 7.08 20.55
N VAL A 238 -5.19 6.57 20.32
CA VAL A 238 -5.47 5.47 19.40
C VAL A 238 -6.61 5.85 18.47
N ARG A 239 -6.63 5.26 17.27
CA ARG A 239 -7.75 5.35 16.35
C ARG A 239 -8.49 4.01 16.28
N HIS A 240 -9.77 4.02 16.57
CA HIS A 240 -10.61 2.82 16.53
C HIS A 240 -10.96 2.44 15.09
N ALA A 241 -11.55 1.25 14.91
CA ALA A 241 -11.98 0.75 13.61
C ALA A 241 -13.05 1.64 12.94
N ASP A 242 -13.82 2.39 13.73
CA ASP A 242 -14.79 3.39 13.23
C ASP A 242 -14.14 4.72 12.81
N GLY A 243 -12.81 4.82 12.90
CA GLY A 243 -12.04 6.03 12.59
C GLY A 243 -11.97 7.06 13.71
N SER A 244 -12.66 6.84 14.84
CA SER A 244 -12.63 7.77 15.96
C SER A 244 -11.28 7.77 16.68
N GLU A 245 -10.80 8.95 17.02
CA GLU A 245 -9.57 9.13 17.80
C GLU A 245 -9.90 9.32 19.27
N LYS A 246 -9.23 8.55 20.13
CA LYS A 246 -9.45 8.58 21.57
C LYS A 246 -8.13 8.65 22.32
N LYS A 247 -8.08 9.48 23.35
CA LYS A 247 -6.99 9.48 24.33
C LYS A 247 -7.14 8.26 25.23
N VAL A 248 -6.09 7.46 25.36
CA VAL A 248 -6.09 6.27 26.21
C VAL A 248 -5.86 6.65 27.67
N ASP A 249 -6.74 6.15 28.55
CA ASP A 249 -6.61 6.29 30.00
C ASP A 249 -5.93 5.06 30.61
N PHE A 250 -4.70 5.27 31.09
CA PHE A 250 -3.88 4.31 31.82
C PHE A 250 -3.92 4.51 33.35
N SER A 251 -4.86 5.30 33.88
CA SER A 251 -4.91 5.65 35.31
C SER A 251 -5.05 4.45 36.26
N GLN A 252 -5.57 3.32 35.76
CA GLN A 252 -5.77 2.10 36.54
C GLN A 252 -4.82 0.95 36.17
N SER A 253 -3.86 1.18 35.27
CA SER A 253 -3.07 0.12 34.65
C SER A 253 -1.68 -0.09 35.30
N GLY A 254 -1.50 0.30 36.56
CA GLY A 254 -0.20 0.27 37.25
C GLY A 254 0.52 -1.09 37.24
N ASP A 255 -0.23 -2.17 37.05
CA ASP A 255 0.24 -3.56 36.97
C ASP A 255 -0.24 -4.30 35.71
N HIS A 256 -0.57 -3.58 34.65
CA HIS A 256 -1.11 -4.20 33.43
C HIS A 256 -0.04 -4.30 32.34
N LEU A 257 -0.17 -5.33 31.50
CA LEU A 257 0.50 -5.43 30.21
C LEU A 257 -0.52 -5.10 29.10
N VAL A 258 -0.20 -4.15 28.24
CA VAL A 258 -1.07 -3.75 27.13
C VAL A 258 -0.68 -4.53 25.88
N PHE A 259 -1.66 -5.11 25.20
CA PHE A 259 -1.49 -5.70 23.87
C PHE A 259 -2.17 -4.80 22.86
N MET A 260 -1.44 -4.44 21.81
CA MET A 260 -1.93 -3.61 20.72
C MET A 260 -1.54 -4.25 19.39
N MET A 261 -2.52 -4.47 18.53
CA MET A 261 -2.33 -5.19 17.28
C MET A 261 -1.58 -4.33 16.27
N GLY A 262 -0.53 -4.92 15.70
CA GLY A 262 0.29 -4.32 14.67
C GLY A 262 -0.24 -4.65 13.28
N ASP A 263 0.46 -4.15 12.29
CA ASP A 263 0.06 -4.22 10.89
C ASP A 263 0.11 -5.64 10.30
N GLY A 264 0.85 -6.55 10.93
CA GLY A 264 0.90 -7.96 10.56
C GLY A 264 -0.46 -8.65 10.59
N VAL A 265 -1.41 -8.19 11.41
CA VAL A 265 -2.79 -8.71 11.36
C VAL A 265 -3.44 -8.45 10.02
N VAL A 266 -3.17 -7.30 9.39
CA VAL A 266 -3.72 -6.96 8.08
C VAL A 266 -2.99 -7.72 6.98
N GLN A 267 -1.67 -7.89 7.12
CA GLN A 267 -0.83 -8.52 6.10
C GLN A 267 -1.07 -10.02 5.96
N PHE A 268 -1.18 -10.75 7.08
CA PHE A 268 -1.14 -12.21 7.04
C PHE A 268 -2.17 -12.94 7.92
N LEU A 269 -2.93 -12.24 8.77
CA LEU A 269 -4.07 -12.87 9.46
C LEU A 269 -5.39 -12.63 8.74
N ASN A 270 -5.81 -11.36 8.65
CA ASN A 270 -7.10 -10.93 8.11
C ASN A 270 -7.44 -11.45 6.71
N PRO A 271 -6.48 -11.70 5.79
CA PRO A 271 -6.78 -12.34 4.52
C PRO A 271 -7.34 -13.77 4.65
N ASN A 272 -7.01 -14.45 5.76
CA ASN A 272 -7.44 -15.82 6.06
C ASN A 272 -8.56 -15.88 7.12
N LEU A 273 -9.01 -14.74 7.65
CA LEU A 273 -10.09 -14.67 8.62
C LEU A 273 -11.41 -14.30 7.94
N ALA A 274 -12.51 -14.87 8.45
CA ALA A 274 -13.84 -14.50 8.01
C ALA A 274 -14.07 -12.98 8.18
N PRO A 275 -14.84 -12.30 7.30
CA PRO A 275 -15.01 -10.85 7.32
C PRO A 275 -15.44 -10.26 8.68
N GLN A 276 -16.31 -10.98 9.41
CA GLN A 276 -16.80 -10.62 10.74
C GLN A 276 -15.80 -10.88 11.89
N ASN A 277 -14.67 -11.51 11.59
CA ASN A 277 -13.63 -11.88 12.54
C ASN A 277 -12.31 -11.14 12.25
N LYS A 278 -12.33 -10.06 11.46
CA LYS A 278 -11.12 -9.28 11.21
C LYS A 278 -10.65 -8.59 12.49
N ILE A 279 -9.33 -8.52 12.64
CA ILE A 279 -8.65 -7.83 13.72
C ILE A 279 -8.24 -6.45 13.23
N HIS A 280 -8.42 -5.42 14.06
CA HIS A 280 -8.03 -4.06 13.76
C HIS A 280 -6.55 -3.84 14.09
N ALA A 281 -5.73 -3.44 13.11
CA ALA A 281 -4.40 -2.92 13.40
C ALA A 281 -4.54 -1.50 13.98
N THR A 282 -3.86 -1.21 15.09
CA THR A 282 -4.17 -0.04 15.93
C THR A 282 -3.28 1.16 15.58
N PRO A 283 -3.82 2.17 14.88
CA PRO A 283 -3.09 3.41 14.63
C PRO A 283 -3.02 4.18 15.93
N HIS A 284 -1.85 4.69 16.28
CA HIS A 284 -1.62 5.34 17.56
C HIS A 284 -0.59 6.46 17.48
N ALA A 285 -0.72 7.43 18.38
CA ALA A 285 0.15 8.60 18.48
C ALA A 285 0.53 8.86 19.93
N PHE A 286 1.64 9.55 20.13
CA PHE A 286 2.13 9.90 21.45
C PHE A 286 2.53 11.37 21.52
N LYS A 287 2.12 12.02 22.62
CA LYS A 287 2.50 13.39 22.94
C LYS A 287 3.13 13.45 24.33
N MET A 288 4.38 13.93 24.39
CA MET A 288 5.11 14.11 25.62
C MET A 288 4.46 15.20 26.49
N ALA A 289 4.49 15.02 27.82
CA ALA A 289 4.03 16.03 28.75
C ALA A 289 4.89 17.30 28.67
N GLU A 290 4.26 18.46 28.75
CA GLU A 290 4.97 19.74 28.79
C GLU A 290 5.58 20.00 30.18
N ASN A 291 6.67 20.75 30.23
CA ASN A 291 7.30 21.23 31.47
C ASN A 291 7.74 20.15 32.46
N THR A 292 7.90 18.90 32.02
CA THR A 292 8.49 17.85 32.87
C THR A 292 10.01 18.01 32.96
N ARG A 293 10.55 17.81 34.18
CA ARG A 293 12.00 17.63 34.40
C ARG A 293 12.38 16.15 34.53
N GLU A 294 11.38 15.29 34.58
CA GLU A 294 11.50 13.85 34.73
C GLU A 294 11.48 13.16 33.37
N GLU A 295 12.07 11.97 33.33
CA GLU A 295 12.07 11.12 32.15
C GLU A 295 10.80 10.28 32.14
N ARG A 296 10.15 10.19 30.98
CA ARG A 296 9.09 9.21 30.74
C ARG A 296 9.74 7.91 30.28
N LEU A 297 9.54 6.86 31.05
CA LEU A 297 10.09 5.54 30.83
C LEU A 297 9.02 4.63 30.23
N TRP A 298 9.37 3.86 29.20
CA TRP A 298 8.47 2.94 28.53
C TRP A 298 9.18 1.66 28.09
N TYR A 299 8.47 0.53 28.16
CA TYR A 299 8.91 -0.75 27.59
C TYR A 299 7.89 -1.25 26.57
N GLY A 300 8.37 -1.81 25.47
CA GLY A 300 7.56 -2.53 24.50
C GLY A 300 8.30 -3.69 23.88
N ARG A 301 7.54 -4.72 23.50
CA ARG A 301 8.00 -5.91 22.81
C ARG A 301 7.11 -6.21 21.61
N MET A 302 7.67 -6.10 20.42
CA MET A 302 7.01 -6.38 19.16
C MET A 302 7.20 -7.85 18.76
N PHE A 303 6.14 -8.47 18.24
CA PHE A 303 6.13 -9.86 17.81
C PHE A 303 6.06 -9.93 16.30
N LEU A 304 7.17 -10.29 15.66
CA LEU A 304 7.27 -10.28 14.20
C LEU A 304 6.87 -11.62 13.58
N ALA A 305 6.55 -11.60 12.29
CA ALA A 305 6.40 -12.84 11.53
C ALA A 305 7.73 -13.64 11.52
N PRO A 306 7.65 -14.99 11.54
CA PRO A 306 8.82 -15.87 11.42
C PRO A 306 9.71 -15.49 10.25
N HIS A 307 11.02 -15.46 10.48
CA HIS A 307 11.98 -14.96 9.49
C HIS A 307 12.04 -15.83 8.23
N ASP A 308 11.67 -17.11 8.35
CA ASP A 308 11.63 -18.11 7.29
C ASP A 308 10.26 -18.19 6.58
N ALA A 309 9.21 -17.57 7.13
CA ALA A 309 7.89 -17.51 6.50
C ALA A 309 7.92 -16.63 5.26
N ILE A 310 7.21 -17.04 4.20
CA ILE A 310 7.05 -16.27 2.95
C ILE A 310 5.91 -15.24 3.09
N SER A 311 6.14 -14.03 2.61
CA SER A 311 5.08 -13.06 2.33
C SER A 311 4.55 -13.35 0.94
N GLU A 312 3.29 -13.78 0.82
CA GLU A 312 2.66 -14.05 -0.48
C GLU A 312 2.63 -12.81 -1.37
N THR A 313 2.43 -11.63 -0.77
CA THR A 313 2.41 -10.34 -1.47
C THR A 313 3.75 -10.03 -2.13
N HIS A 314 4.86 -10.35 -1.48
CA HIS A 314 6.21 -9.95 -1.92
C HIS A 314 7.01 -11.08 -2.56
N GLY A 315 6.59 -12.34 -2.39
CA GLY A 315 7.37 -13.51 -2.82
C GLY A 315 8.69 -13.71 -2.08
N LEU A 316 8.94 -12.94 -1.00
CA LEU A 316 10.15 -12.96 -0.19
C LEU A 316 9.85 -13.47 1.21
N THR A 317 10.85 -14.04 1.90
CA THR A 317 10.70 -14.34 3.32
C THR A 317 10.67 -13.06 4.15
N TYR A 318 9.94 -13.05 5.26
CA TYR A 318 9.91 -11.89 6.16
C TYR A 318 11.30 -11.55 6.70
N GLY A 319 12.18 -12.54 6.93
CA GLY A 319 13.57 -12.32 7.29
C GLY A 319 14.34 -11.56 6.22
N LYS A 320 14.12 -11.89 4.94
CA LYS A 320 14.73 -11.17 3.81
C LYS A 320 14.16 -9.78 3.64
N ILE A 321 12.84 -9.60 3.78
CA ILE A 321 12.19 -8.27 3.76
C ILE A 321 12.81 -7.36 4.83
N ARG A 322 12.98 -7.88 6.06
CA ARG A 322 13.63 -7.14 7.15
C ARG A 322 15.10 -6.85 6.87
N GLN A 323 15.84 -7.82 6.33
CA GLN A 323 17.24 -7.61 5.94
C GLN A 323 17.35 -6.49 4.91
N LEU A 324 16.57 -6.57 3.82
CA LEU A 324 16.57 -5.56 2.77
C LEU A 324 16.21 -4.20 3.36
N SER A 325 15.16 -4.11 4.19
CA SER A 325 14.79 -2.85 4.85
C SER A 325 15.94 -2.27 5.69
N ARG A 326 16.65 -3.09 6.48
CA ARG A 326 17.81 -2.62 7.27
C ARG A 326 18.99 -2.18 6.42
N GLU A 327 19.27 -2.91 5.34
CA GLU A 327 20.34 -2.57 4.38
C GLU A 327 20.00 -1.27 3.65
N ASP A 328 18.72 -1.08 3.32
CA ASP A 328 18.19 0.10 2.68
C ASP A 328 18.44 1.35 3.50
N ILE A 329 18.07 1.30 4.78
CA ILE A 329 18.21 2.43 5.71
C ILE A 329 19.66 2.82 5.92
N LYS A 330 20.57 1.84 5.86
CA LYS A 330 22.01 2.09 5.99
C LYS A 330 22.65 2.65 4.72
N SER A 331 22.08 2.36 3.55
CA SER A 331 22.72 2.63 2.26
C SER A 331 22.07 3.75 1.46
N ASN A 332 20.75 3.97 1.62
CA ASN A 332 20.01 5.02 0.94
C ASN A 332 18.64 5.27 1.63
N PRO A 333 18.45 6.40 2.36
CA PRO A 333 17.15 6.75 2.93
C PRO A 333 16.03 7.00 1.89
N GLU A 334 16.33 7.01 0.58
CA GLU A 334 15.38 7.29 -0.52
C GLU A 334 14.73 6.03 -1.16
N SER A 335 14.99 4.84 -0.62
CA SER A 335 14.82 3.61 -1.38
C SER A 335 13.48 2.88 -1.20
N LYS A 336 13.15 2.03 -2.19
CA LYS A 336 11.84 1.40 -2.43
C LYS A 336 11.52 0.27 -1.43
N TYR A 337 12.45 -0.15 -0.59
CA TYR A 337 12.28 -1.34 0.26
C TYR A 337 11.63 -1.02 1.61
N PHE A 338 11.57 0.26 2.00
CA PHE A 338 10.85 0.70 3.20
C PHE A 338 9.36 0.32 3.20
N ALA A 339 8.74 0.29 2.01
CA ALA A 339 7.32 -0.06 1.85
C ALA A 339 7.03 -1.57 1.89
N LEU A 340 8.05 -2.45 1.79
CA LEU A 340 7.84 -3.91 1.72
C LEU A 340 7.38 -4.52 3.05
N GLY A 341 7.50 -3.77 4.14
CA GLY A 341 7.00 -4.17 5.44
C GLY A 341 5.60 -3.67 5.75
N CYS A 342 4.95 -2.81 4.95
CA CYS A 342 3.71 -2.14 5.35
C CYS A 342 2.49 -2.68 4.57
N SER A 343 1.40 -2.96 5.26
CA SER A 343 0.05 -3.09 4.70
C SER A 343 -0.51 -1.69 4.43
N GLY A 344 -1.36 -1.57 3.42
CA GLY A 344 -1.77 -0.27 2.89
C GLY A 344 -2.37 0.72 3.91
N THR A 345 -2.31 1.99 3.53
CA THR A 345 -2.91 3.20 4.13
C THR A 345 -2.27 3.77 5.40
N GLN A 346 -1.38 3.08 6.10
CA GLN A 346 -0.72 3.62 7.29
C GLN A 346 0.76 3.26 7.36
N LEU A 347 1.54 4.19 7.90
CA LEU A 347 2.97 4.00 8.13
C LEU A 347 3.16 2.90 9.16
N SER A 348 3.63 1.74 8.73
CA SER A 348 4.04 0.68 9.65
C SER A 348 5.47 0.95 10.11
N ARG A 349 5.62 1.49 11.31
CA ARG A 349 6.89 1.98 11.85
C ARG A 349 7.58 0.89 12.66
N GLU A 350 8.67 0.35 12.12
CA GLU A 350 9.73 -0.22 12.98
C GLU A 350 11.07 -0.40 12.28
N LEU A 351 11.16 -0.25 10.95
CA LEU A 351 12.43 -0.54 10.28
C LEU A 351 13.37 0.68 10.20
N SER A 352 12.89 1.92 10.09
CA SER A 352 13.72 3.15 10.11
C SER A 352 13.21 4.19 11.12
N GLU A 353 14.01 4.49 12.12
CA GLU A 353 13.91 5.77 12.80
C GLU A 353 14.22 6.89 11.80
N GLY A 354 13.35 7.90 11.73
CA GLY A 354 13.58 9.16 11.04
C GLY A 354 12.27 9.79 10.62
N ASP A 355 11.99 11.00 11.13
CA ASP A 355 11.27 11.98 10.33
C ASP A 355 11.91 12.04 8.94
N CYS A 356 11.14 12.38 7.91
CA CYS A 356 11.75 12.78 6.64
C CYS A 356 12.83 13.82 6.98
N SER A 357 14.08 13.58 6.56
CA SER A 357 15.17 14.55 6.75
C SER A 357 14.74 15.90 6.18
N ASP A 358 15.33 17.00 6.66
CA ASP A 358 14.90 18.37 6.31
C ASP A 358 14.78 18.63 4.79
N ASP A 359 15.48 17.86 3.95
CA ASP A 359 15.48 17.89 2.48
C ASP A 359 14.55 16.85 1.81
N THR A 360 13.73 16.14 2.58
CA THR A 360 12.80 15.12 2.11
C THR A 360 11.37 15.42 2.58
N PHE A 361 10.40 15.04 1.75
CA PHE A 361 8.98 15.29 1.95
C PHE A 361 8.23 13.97 1.89
N PHE A 362 7.27 13.77 2.79
CA PHE A 362 6.51 12.53 2.82
C PHE A 362 5.58 12.45 1.60
N CYS A 363 5.93 11.59 0.65
CA CYS A 363 5.17 11.42 -0.57
C CYS A 363 5.04 9.93 -0.91
N TRP A 364 3.80 9.50 -1.10
CA TRP A 364 3.46 8.14 -1.52
C TRP A 364 4.09 7.07 -0.62
N ASN A 365 3.70 7.10 0.65
CA ASN A 365 4.10 6.16 1.71
C ASN A 365 5.60 6.07 2.00
N ARG A 366 6.39 7.06 1.58
CA ARG A 366 7.83 7.15 1.87
C ARG A 366 8.31 8.59 1.95
N CYS A 367 9.46 8.82 2.57
CA CYS A 367 10.17 10.10 2.46
C CYS A 367 10.85 10.17 1.09
N MET A 368 10.50 11.18 0.30
CA MET A 368 11.12 11.43 -1.00
C MET A 368 11.94 12.71 -0.92
N ASN A 369 13.19 12.66 -1.37
CA ASN A 369 14.02 13.85 -1.47
C ASN A 369 13.46 14.79 -2.52
N TYR A 370 13.09 16.01 -2.13
CA TYR A 370 12.57 17.02 -3.05
C TYR A 370 13.70 17.84 -3.71
N THR A 371 14.95 17.59 -3.34
CA THR A 371 16.18 18.20 -3.91
C THR A 371 16.95 17.25 -4.85
N ALA A 372 16.93 15.93 -4.63
CA ALA A 372 17.81 14.97 -5.31
C ALA A 372 17.44 14.65 -6.78
N TYR A 373 16.23 14.97 -7.24
CA TYR A 373 15.74 14.52 -8.54
C TYR A 373 15.96 15.47 -9.72
N GLY A 374 16.82 16.49 -9.57
CA GLY A 374 16.93 17.55 -10.59
C GLY A 374 15.58 18.26 -10.81
N LEU A 375 14.69 18.14 -9.84
CA LEU A 375 13.38 18.74 -9.79
C LEU A 375 13.63 20.19 -9.39
N TYR A 376 13.95 20.98 -10.40
CA TYR A 376 14.08 22.41 -10.30
C TYR A 376 12.90 23.04 -11.03
N TYR A 377 12.12 23.87 -10.35
CA TYR A 377 11.26 24.84 -11.05
C TYR A 377 12.15 26.07 -11.31
N ASP A 378 12.44 26.33 -12.58
CA ASP A 378 13.28 27.47 -13.00
C ASP A 378 14.68 27.51 -12.35
N GLY A 379 15.29 26.35 -12.09
CA GLY A 379 16.63 26.24 -11.50
C GLY A 379 16.69 26.27 -9.96
N PHE A 380 15.56 26.29 -9.25
CA PHE A 380 15.50 26.23 -7.78
C PHE A 380 14.85 24.95 -7.22
N PRO A 381 15.39 24.35 -6.14
CA PRO A 381 14.83 23.15 -5.55
C PRO A 381 13.42 23.42 -5.02
N TYR A 382 12.53 22.43 -5.09
CA TYR A 382 11.19 22.55 -4.52
C TYR A 382 11.29 22.82 -3.00
N SER A 383 10.69 23.88 -2.50
CA SER A 383 10.55 24.15 -1.05
C SER A 383 9.24 24.91 -0.86
N GLU A 384 8.63 24.90 0.34
CA GLU A 384 7.43 25.71 0.57
C GLU A 384 7.65 27.20 0.21
N GLU A 385 8.83 27.73 0.55
CA GLU A 385 9.21 29.10 0.23
C GLU A 385 9.31 29.33 -1.28
N ASN A 386 9.99 28.43 -2.01
CA ASN A 386 10.14 28.54 -3.45
C ASN A 386 8.81 28.33 -4.19
N CYS A 387 7.95 27.44 -3.70
CA CYS A 387 6.61 27.27 -4.26
C CYS A 387 5.79 28.56 -4.14
N ARG A 388 5.78 29.19 -2.95
CA ARG A 388 5.08 30.47 -2.74
C ARG A 388 5.69 31.61 -3.55
N ALA A 389 7.01 31.69 -3.63
CA ALA A 389 7.70 32.70 -4.43
C ALA A 389 7.36 32.61 -5.93
N ASN A 390 7.02 31.41 -6.41
CA ASN A 390 6.63 31.14 -7.80
C ASN A 390 5.10 31.06 -8.02
N GLY A 391 4.29 31.53 -7.07
CA GLY A 391 2.84 31.63 -7.22
C GLY A 391 2.05 30.33 -6.98
N TYR A 392 2.68 29.32 -6.37
CA TYR A 392 2.01 28.10 -5.89
C TYR A 392 1.69 28.20 -4.39
N GLN A 393 0.56 27.64 -3.97
CA GLN A 393 0.13 27.70 -2.57
C GLN A 393 0.83 26.64 -1.69
N PHE A 394 1.11 25.46 -2.26
CA PHE A 394 1.53 24.30 -1.49
C PHE A 394 2.70 23.55 -2.14
N LEU A 395 3.51 22.89 -1.30
CA LEU A 395 4.39 21.79 -1.69
C LEU A 395 3.68 20.50 -1.25
N GLU A 396 3.19 19.72 -2.21
CA GLU A 396 2.39 18.53 -1.92
C GLU A 396 2.95 17.30 -2.64
N CYS A 397 2.50 16.11 -2.22
CA CYS A 397 2.75 14.88 -2.96
C CYS A 397 1.69 14.79 -4.05
N ILE A 398 2.00 15.18 -5.28
CA ILE A 398 0.98 15.20 -6.35
C ILE A 398 1.23 14.10 -7.38
N ASP A 399 0.15 13.60 -7.99
CA ASP A 399 0.23 12.93 -9.29
C ASP A 399 0.34 14.01 -10.35
N GLU A 400 1.56 14.24 -10.85
CA GLU A 400 1.89 15.27 -11.84
C GLU A 400 1.02 15.21 -13.09
N ALA A 401 0.50 14.03 -13.47
CA ALA A 401 -0.34 13.92 -14.65
C ALA A 401 -1.74 14.52 -14.47
N THR A 402 -2.18 14.70 -13.23
CA THR A 402 -3.54 15.20 -12.89
C THR A 402 -3.52 16.41 -11.98
N ASP A 403 -2.33 16.81 -11.52
CA ASP A 403 -2.16 17.78 -10.44
C ASP A 403 -3.05 17.49 -9.21
N THR A 404 -3.24 16.20 -8.87
CA THR A 404 -4.04 15.81 -7.69
C THR A 404 -3.16 15.37 -6.52
N ILE A 405 -3.55 15.73 -5.31
CA ILE A 405 -2.80 15.45 -4.07
C ILE A 405 -2.98 13.98 -3.66
N TYR A 406 -1.88 13.30 -3.40
CA TYR A 406 -1.84 11.95 -2.87
C TYR A 406 -2.70 11.81 -1.60
N ASN A 407 -3.58 10.82 -1.62
CA ASN A 407 -4.29 10.35 -0.44
C ASN A 407 -3.75 8.98 -0.03
N ALA A 408 -3.59 8.76 1.27
CA ALA A 408 -3.18 7.48 1.86
C ALA A 408 -4.04 6.28 1.41
N THR A 409 -5.27 6.50 0.94
CA THR A 409 -6.15 5.45 0.38
C THR A 409 -5.67 4.89 -0.96
N VAL A 410 -4.70 5.52 -1.63
CA VAL A 410 -4.21 5.10 -2.95
C VAL A 410 -3.18 3.98 -2.80
N GLN A 411 -3.65 2.74 -2.95
CA GLN A 411 -2.83 1.52 -2.75
C GLN A 411 -1.96 1.13 -3.96
N ARG A 412 -1.80 1.98 -4.97
CA ARG A 412 -1.13 1.61 -6.23
C ARG A 412 0.02 2.56 -6.57
N HIS A 413 0.94 2.06 -7.39
CA HIS A 413 2.02 2.84 -7.97
C HIS A 413 1.45 3.93 -8.89
N GLY A 414 1.19 5.12 -8.33
CA GLY A 414 0.95 6.35 -9.09
C GLY A 414 2.25 7.08 -9.36
N GLY A 415 2.25 8.02 -10.30
CA GLY A 415 3.39 8.89 -10.61
C GLY A 415 3.68 9.94 -9.53
N PHE A 416 3.32 9.67 -8.28
CA PHE A 416 3.34 10.62 -7.20
C PHE A 416 4.75 11.08 -6.86
N ARG A 417 4.94 12.40 -6.75
CA ARG A 417 6.19 13.03 -6.34
C ARG A 417 5.92 14.33 -5.58
N PRO A 418 6.89 14.79 -4.76
CA PRO A 418 6.86 16.16 -4.26
C PRO A 418 6.88 17.15 -5.44
N ALA A 419 5.93 18.09 -5.46
CA ALA A 419 5.93 19.22 -6.40
C ALA A 419 5.14 20.41 -5.86
N CYS A 420 5.43 21.61 -6.37
CA CYS A 420 4.60 22.79 -6.13
C CYS A 420 3.26 22.63 -6.84
N THR A 421 2.17 22.93 -6.15
CA THR A 421 0.82 22.88 -6.71
C THR A 421 -0.08 23.98 -6.12
N ASN A 422 -1.11 24.34 -6.88
CA ASN A 422 -2.25 25.12 -6.40
C ASN A 422 -3.49 24.25 -6.19
N SER A 423 -3.42 22.99 -6.58
CA SER A 423 -4.51 22.04 -6.43
C SER A 423 -4.78 21.78 -4.96
N THR A 424 -6.05 21.65 -4.64
CA THR A 424 -6.53 21.12 -3.36
C THR A 424 -7.25 19.78 -3.56
N GLU A 425 -7.28 19.28 -4.79
CA GLU A 425 -8.04 18.11 -5.17
C GLU A 425 -7.26 16.85 -4.79
N GLN A 426 -7.85 16.05 -3.92
CA GLN A 426 -7.27 14.75 -3.55
C GLN A 426 -7.37 13.80 -4.74
N TYR A 427 -6.38 12.92 -4.89
CA TYR A 427 -6.35 11.93 -5.95
C TYR A 427 -7.62 11.09 -5.91
N VAL A 428 -8.38 11.18 -6.99
CA VAL A 428 -9.46 10.26 -7.31
C VAL A 428 -8.91 9.30 -8.35
N LYS A 429 -9.17 8.01 -8.16
CA LYS A 429 -8.83 6.99 -9.16
C LYS A 429 -9.40 7.46 -10.51
N SER A 430 -8.53 7.69 -11.49
CA SER A 430 -8.96 8.10 -12.83
C SER A 430 -10.10 7.18 -13.27
N PRO A 431 -11.25 7.71 -13.70
CA PRO A 431 -12.35 6.88 -14.17
C PRO A 431 -11.83 5.95 -15.26
N ALA A 432 -12.36 4.72 -15.28
CA ALA A 432 -12.12 3.86 -16.42
C ALA A 432 -12.73 4.54 -17.64
N VAL A 433 -12.04 4.44 -18.78
CA VAL A 433 -12.57 4.98 -20.04
C VAL A 433 -13.87 4.25 -20.30
N ALA A 434 -14.97 5.01 -20.45
CA ALA A 434 -16.30 4.43 -20.58
C ALA A 434 -16.31 3.45 -21.76
N GLN A 435 -16.55 2.17 -21.49
CA GLN A 435 -16.62 1.16 -22.54
C GLN A 435 -18.02 1.12 -23.14
N PRO A 436 -18.16 0.81 -24.44
CA PRO A 436 -19.48 0.57 -25.02
C PRO A 436 -20.21 -0.57 -24.31
N ASP A 437 -21.54 -0.47 -24.25
CA ASP A 437 -22.39 -1.52 -23.68
C ASP A 437 -22.18 -2.85 -24.41
N ALA A 438 -22.04 -3.93 -23.64
CA ALA A 438 -21.83 -5.26 -24.17
C ALA A 438 -22.94 -5.65 -25.17
N GLY A 439 -22.55 -6.02 -26.39
CA GLY A 439 -23.48 -6.39 -27.46
C GLY A 439 -23.99 -5.24 -28.33
N THR A 440 -23.63 -3.98 -28.04
CA THR A 440 -23.94 -2.84 -28.94
C THR A 440 -22.99 -2.83 -30.14
N CYS A 441 -21.73 -3.17 -29.91
CA CYS A 441 -20.66 -3.09 -30.91
C CYS A 441 -20.33 -4.49 -31.42
N THR A 442 -21.12 -4.99 -32.36
CA THR A 442 -21.02 -6.40 -32.81
C THR A 442 -20.11 -6.61 -34.01
N ASP A 443 -19.64 -5.55 -34.68
CA ASP A 443 -19.03 -5.68 -35.99
C ASP A 443 -17.70 -4.92 -36.13
N PHE A 444 -16.77 -5.23 -35.22
CA PHE A 444 -15.41 -4.68 -35.27
C PHE A 444 -14.68 -5.09 -36.56
N GLU A 445 -14.97 -6.30 -37.05
CA GLU A 445 -14.39 -6.78 -38.31
C GLU A 445 -14.86 -5.94 -39.51
N SER A 446 -16.16 -5.64 -39.62
CA SER A 446 -16.60 -4.69 -40.65
C SER A 446 -16.03 -3.30 -40.43
N PHE A 447 -15.92 -2.78 -39.21
CA PHE A 447 -15.27 -1.47 -38.99
C PHE A 447 -13.82 -1.41 -39.50
N VAL A 448 -13.05 -2.48 -39.26
CA VAL A 448 -11.68 -2.63 -39.76
C VAL A 448 -11.66 -2.79 -41.30
N ASN A 449 -12.67 -3.46 -41.87
CA ASN A 449 -12.75 -3.75 -43.30
C ASN A 449 -13.47 -2.67 -44.15
N GLU A 450 -14.32 -1.84 -43.57
CA GLU A 450 -15.15 -0.81 -44.24
C GLU A 450 -14.25 0.27 -44.84
N ASP A 451 -13.20 0.65 -44.12
CA ASP A 451 -12.10 1.47 -44.65
C ASP A 451 -10.93 0.63 -45.21
N GLY A 452 -11.10 -0.69 -45.22
CA GLY A 452 -10.20 -1.65 -45.84
C GLY A 452 -10.12 -1.50 -47.36
N SER A 453 -10.86 -0.59 -48.00
CA SER A 453 -10.52 -0.12 -49.34
C SER A 453 -9.28 0.77 -49.39
N GLN A 454 -9.00 1.51 -48.32
CA GLN A 454 -7.90 2.48 -48.26
C GLN A 454 -6.62 1.87 -47.67
N PHE A 455 -6.73 1.01 -46.64
CA PHE A 455 -5.57 0.41 -45.94
C PHE A 455 -5.36 -1.07 -46.33
N ARG A 456 -4.94 -1.30 -47.58
CA ARG A 456 -4.85 -2.65 -48.19
C ARG A 456 -3.46 -3.27 -48.23
N ASP A 457 -2.41 -2.52 -47.93
CA ASP A 457 -1.04 -3.00 -48.17
C ASP A 457 -0.58 -4.00 -47.11
N GLY A 458 -1.15 -3.94 -45.90
CA GLY A 458 -1.01 -4.99 -44.90
C GLY A 458 -1.67 -4.65 -43.57
N LYS A 459 -1.76 -5.66 -42.69
CA LYS A 459 -2.32 -5.53 -41.35
C LYS A 459 -1.83 -6.62 -40.39
N PHE A 460 -1.71 -6.31 -39.11
CA PHE A 460 -1.46 -7.31 -38.05
C PHE A 460 -2.50 -7.21 -36.92
N TYR A 461 -2.77 -8.35 -36.27
CA TYR A 461 -3.80 -8.51 -35.24
C TYR A 461 -3.21 -8.92 -33.88
N ARG A 462 -3.69 -8.33 -32.80
CA ARG A 462 -3.53 -8.92 -31.47
C ARG A 462 -4.91 -9.28 -30.94
N GLY A 463 -5.16 -10.59 -30.83
CA GLY A 463 -6.48 -11.10 -30.46
C GLY A 463 -7.57 -10.58 -31.39
N ASP A 464 -8.77 -10.39 -30.81
CA ASP A 464 -9.95 -9.90 -31.52
C ASP A 464 -10.22 -8.41 -31.25
N ASP A 465 -9.30 -7.72 -30.56
CA ASP A 465 -9.54 -6.39 -30.02
C ASP A 465 -8.56 -5.31 -30.51
N PHE A 466 -7.42 -5.64 -31.13
CA PHE A 466 -6.45 -4.64 -31.59
C PHE A 466 -5.89 -4.95 -32.98
N VAL A 467 -5.93 -3.96 -33.88
CA VAL A 467 -5.49 -4.10 -35.28
C VAL A 467 -4.62 -2.91 -35.67
N VAL A 468 -3.51 -3.18 -36.37
CA VAL A 468 -2.73 -2.14 -37.07
C VAL A 468 -2.77 -2.45 -38.55
N GLN A 469 -3.22 -1.49 -39.36
CA GLN A 469 -3.25 -1.55 -40.82
C GLN A 469 -2.35 -0.45 -41.39
N TRP A 470 -1.87 -0.63 -42.62
CA TRP A 470 -1.12 0.41 -43.32
C TRP A 470 -1.42 0.48 -44.82
N LYS A 471 -1.09 1.63 -45.42
CA LYS A 471 -1.03 1.85 -46.86
C LYS A 471 0.18 2.68 -47.26
N PHE A 472 0.65 2.51 -48.49
CA PHE A 472 1.61 3.43 -49.10
C PHE A 472 0.86 4.65 -49.66
N ASN A 473 1.33 5.86 -49.36
CA ASN A 473 0.67 7.08 -49.86
C ASN A 473 0.77 7.18 -51.40
N ASN A 474 1.93 6.84 -51.97
CA ASN A 474 2.15 6.75 -53.43
C ASN A 474 2.51 5.33 -53.86
N ARG A 475 1.50 4.54 -54.25
CA ARG A 475 1.66 3.11 -54.57
C ARG A 475 2.38 2.82 -55.90
N PHE A 476 2.43 3.79 -56.82
CA PHE A 476 2.83 3.58 -58.22
C PHE A 476 4.08 4.35 -58.64
N GLU A 477 4.69 5.13 -57.75
CA GLU A 477 5.95 5.81 -58.00
C GLU A 477 7.11 5.02 -57.37
N SER A 478 8.32 5.18 -57.91
CA SER A 478 9.54 4.53 -57.40
C SER A 478 9.88 4.93 -55.97
N ASP A 479 9.29 6.03 -55.49
CA ASP A 479 9.58 6.69 -54.23
C ASP A 479 8.43 6.41 -53.25
N ARG A 480 8.39 5.17 -52.74
CA ARG A 480 7.45 4.73 -51.69
C ARG A 480 7.92 5.28 -50.34
N ASP A 481 7.97 6.59 -50.21
CA ASP A 481 8.67 7.21 -49.09
C ASP A 481 7.79 7.27 -47.84
N GLU A 482 6.46 7.29 -47.97
CA GLU A 482 5.54 7.53 -46.86
C GLU A 482 4.51 6.40 -46.67
N ILE A 483 4.36 5.97 -45.42
CA ILE A 483 3.41 4.95 -44.97
C ILE A 483 2.36 5.60 -44.07
N CYS A 484 1.09 5.38 -44.39
CA CYS A 484 -0.03 5.76 -43.55
C CYS A 484 -0.47 4.58 -42.70
N PHE A 485 -0.48 4.77 -41.38
CA PHE A 485 -0.93 3.81 -40.40
C PHE A 485 -2.37 4.10 -39.95
N ARG A 486 -3.08 3.03 -39.64
CA ARG A 486 -4.38 3.02 -38.96
C ARG A 486 -4.29 2.00 -37.82
N VAL A 487 -4.40 2.47 -36.58
CA VAL A 487 -4.42 1.63 -35.38
C VAL A 487 -5.83 1.65 -34.83
N SER A 488 -6.45 0.49 -34.68
CA SER A 488 -7.86 0.34 -34.30
C SER A 488 -8.00 -0.56 -33.07
N TYR A 489 -8.92 -0.19 -32.17
CA TYR A 489 -9.26 -0.98 -30.99
C TYR A 489 -10.77 -1.24 -30.88
N ASN A 490 -11.13 -2.46 -30.48
CA ASN A 490 -12.50 -2.90 -30.25
C ASN A 490 -13.01 -2.41 -28.88
N GLY A 491 -13.34 -1.13 -28.80
CA GLY A 491 -13.77 -0.45 -27.58
C GLY A 491 -13.24 0.97 -27.52
N ASN A 492 -13.35 1.59 -26.35
CA ASN A 492 -12.81 2.92 -26.09
C ASN A 492 -11.46 2.83 -25.36
N VAL A 493 -10.44 3.54 -25.81
CA VAL A 493 -9.15 3.65 -25.11
C VAL A 493 -8.87 5.09 -24.70
N GLY A 494 -8.18 5.25 -23.57
CA GLY A 494 -7.67 6.55 -23.15
C GLY A 494 -6.45 6.95 -23.97
N TRP A 495 -5.69 5.96 -24.43
CA TRP A 495 -4.59 6.15 -25.37
C TRP A 495 -4.25 4.85 -26.11
N MET A 496 -3.60 4.99 -27.26
CA MET A 496 -2.90 3.90 -27.96
C MET A 496 -1.61 4.44 -28.59
N ALA A 497 -0.61 3.56 -28.71
CA ALA A 497 0.70 3.93 -29.23
C ALA A 497 1.29 2.81 -30.08
N ILE A 498 2.11 3.22 -31.06
CA ILE A 498 2.98 2.34 -31.85
C ILE A 498 4.32 3.04 -32.07
N GLY A 499 5.42 2.31 -32.00
CA GLY A 499 6.75 2.88 -32.20
C GLY A 499 7.80 1.83 -32.42
N PHE A 500 9.06 2.25 -32.57
CA PHE A 500 10.14 1.32 -32.79
C PHE A 500 10.52 0.58 -31.51
N TYR A 501 10.69 -0.73 -31.62
CA TYR A 501 11.31 -1.52 -30.57
C TYR A 501 12.81 -1.18 -30.46
N ASP A 502 13.26 -0.85 -29.25
CA ASP A 502 14.67 -0.75 -28.92
C ASP A 502 15.14 -2.02 -28.20
N PRO A 503 16.04 -2.84 -28.79
CA PRO A 503 16.61 -4.01 -28.12
C PRO A 503 17.43 -3.68 -26.87
N ASN A 504 17.93 -2.45 -26.75
CA ASN A 504 18.69 -1.97 -25.61
C ASN A 504 17.79 -1.38 -24.51
N GLY A 505 16.49 -1.18 -24.80
CA GLY A 505 15.49 -0.76 -23.84
C GLY A 505 15.26 -1.84 -22.78
N GLN A 506 16.05 -1.82 -21.71
CA GLN A 506 15.98 -2.76 -20.61
C GLN A 506 15.48 -2.05 -19.35
N GLU A 507 14.32 -2.47 -18.84
CA GLU A 507 13.90 -2.09 -17.50
C GLU A 507 14.59 -3.04 -16.51
N VAL A 508 15.39 -2.46 -15.61
CA VAL A 508 15.95 -3.20 -14.48
C VAL A 508 14.79 -3.64 -13.59
N GLN A 509 14.68 -4.95 -13.41
CA GLN A 509 13.72 -5.55 -12.52
C GLN A 509 14.42 -6.40 -11.48
N ILE A 510 13.79 -6.49 -10.32
CA ILE A 510 14.25 -7.38 -9.26
C ILE A 510 13.21 -8.48 -9.20
N ALA A 511 13.63 -9.68 -9.57
CA ALA A 511 12.78 -10.86 -9.48
C ALA A 511 12.43 -11.12 -8.00
N THR A 512 11.38 -11.91 -7.78
CA THR A 512 10.92 -12.29 -6.44
C THR A 512 11.96 -13.03 -5.60
N ASP A 513 13.01 -13.59 -6.21
CA ASP A 513 14.15 -14.22 -5.53
C ASP A 513 15.30 -13.24 -5.22
N GLY A 514 15.14 -11.96 -5.55
CA GLY A 514 16.14 -10.91 -5.37
C GLY A 514 17.18 -10.84 -6.50
N THR A 515 17.09 -11.68 -7.54
CA THR A 515 17.97 -11.54 -8.70
C THR A 515 17.62 -10.29 -9.49
N ILE A 516 18.64 -9.51 -9.83
CA ILE A 516 18.49 -8.37 -10.74
C ILE A 516 18.38 -8.94 -12.15
N GLY A 517 17.16 -9.00 -12.67
CA GLY A 517 16.86 -9.34 -14.05
C GLY A 517 16.62 -8.09 -14.88
N THR A 518 16.66 -8.21 -16.19
CA THR A 518 16.17 -7.17 -17.09
C THR A 518 14.92 -7.68 -17.78
N ARG A 519 13.85 -6.88 -17.83
CA ARG A 519 12.69 -7.23 -18.64
C ARG A 519 12.91 -6.74 -20.06
N PRO A 520 13.05 -7.64 -21.06
CA PRO A 520 12.95 -7.24 -22.45
C PRO A 520 11.51 -6.78 -22.76
N ASN A 521 11.35 -5.93 -23.77
CA ASN A 521 10.04 -5.44 -24.26
C ASN A 521 9.35 -4.39 -23.37
N VAL A 522 10.13 -3.43 -22.87
CA VAL A 522 9.59 -2.17 -22.36
C VAL A 522 9.74 -1.08 -23.43
N MET A 523 8.90 -0.05 -23.40
CA MET A 523 9.01 1.08 -24.33
C MET A 523 10.19 2.01 -24.00
N ILE A 524 11.12 1.62 -23.11
CA ILE A 524 12.28 2.46 -22.76
C ILE A 524 13.08 2.80 -24.02
N ASN A 525 13.40 4.09 -24.18
CA ASN A 525 14.14 4.62 -25.32
C ASN A 525 13.43 4.44 -26.69
N ALA A 526 12.16 4.01 -26.70
CA ALA A 526 11.41 3.86 -27.93
C ALA A 526 10.93 5.23 -28.42
N ALA A 527 11.15 5.49 -29.72
CA ALA A 527 10.44 6.54 -30.44
C ALA A 527 9.04 6.01 -30.80
N VAL A 528 7.99 6.70 -30.33
CA VAL A 528 6.60 6.27 -30.43
C VAL A 528 5.71 7.37 -30.98
N VAL A 529 4.72 6.97 -31.78
CA VAL A 529 3.55 7.76 -32.14
C VAL A 529 2.42 7.36 -31.21
N MET A 530 1.79 8.34 -30.57
CA MET A 530 0.78 8.09 -29.54
C MET A 530 -0.40 9.04 -29.70
N GLY A 531 -1.60 8.46 -29.69
CA GLY A 531 -2.87 9.15 -29.65
C GLY A 531 -3.40 9.14 -28.21
N ILE A 532 -3.77 10.31 -27.71
CA ILE A 532 -4.25 10.50 -26.32
C ILE A 532 -5.62 11.17 -26.34
N PHE A 533 -6.53 10.66 -25.52
CA PHE A 533 -7.84 11.23 -25.29
C PHE A 533 -7.96 11.78 -23.87
N HIS A 534 -8.37 13.05 -23.76
CA HIS A 534 -8.65 13.69 -22.48
C HIS A 534 -10.16 13.84 -22.31
N GLU A 535 -10.76 12.99 -21.47
CA GLU A 535 -12.19 13.03 -21.16
C GLU A 535 -12.63 14.39 -20.57
N GLU A 536 -11.81 14.99 -19.70
CA GLU A 536 -12.17 16.19 -18.95
C GLU A 536 -12.36 17.45 -19.81
N GLU A 537 -11.74 17.49 -21.00
CA GLU A 537 -11.88 18.61 -21.93
C GLU A 537 -12.83 18.30 -23.09
N GLY A 538 -13.29 17.04 -23.21
CA GLY A 538 -13.98 16.57 -24.43
C GLY A 538 -13.12 16.74 -25.69
N GLN A 539 -11.81 16.91 -25.53
CA GLN A 539 -10.86 17.20 -26.58
C GLN A 539 -9.87 16.06 -26.72
N VAL A 540 -9.63 15.71 -27.97
CA VAL A 540 -8.57 14.79 -28.38
C VAL A 540 -7.25 15.57 -28.29
N ALA A 541 -6.30 15.11 -27.47
CA ALA A 541 -4.96 15.74 -27.36
C ALA A 541 -4.18 15.70 -28.69
N GLY A 542 -4.66 14.89 -29.62
CA GLY A 542 -4.09 14.64 -30.93
C GLY A 542 -3.26 13.37 -30.97
N VAL A 543 -2.69 13.12 -32.14
CA VAL A 543 -1.66 12.11 -32.35
C VAL A 543 -0.34 12.86 -32.45
N ASN A 544 0.62 12.47 -31.61
CA ASN A 544 1.90 13.15 -31.50
C ASN A 544 3.05 12.13 -31.42
N GLU A 545 4.26 12.59 -31.72
CA GLU A 545 5.49 11.80 -31.52
C GLU A 545 6.14 12.07 -30.17
N TYR A 546 6.71 11.01 -29.58
CA TYR A 546 7.40 11.03 -28.29
C TYR A 546 8.64 10.14 -28.34
N VAL A 547 9.62 10.44 -27.49
CA VAL A 547 10.75 9.54 -27.21
C VAL A 547 10.71 9.18 -25.73
N VAL A 548 10.43 7.92 -25.44
CA VAL A 548 10.35 7.44 -24.07
C VAL A 548 11.72 7.55 -23.42
N HIS A 549 11.78 8.07 -22.20
CA HIS A 549 13.04 8.35 -21.51
C HIS A 549 13.90 7.07 -21.35
N PRO A 550 15.23 7.15 -21.53
CA PRO A 550 16.12 5.97 -21.63
C PRO A 550 16.27 5.16 -20.35
N SER A 551 15.79 5.67 -19.21
CA SER A 551 15.84 4.97 -17.92
C SER A 551 14.58 5.12 -17.09
N ASP A 552 13.54 5.81 -17.61
CA ASP A 552 12.37 6.17 -16.80
C ASP A 552 11.08 6.07 -17.61
N THR A 553 10.27 5.06 -17.34
CA THR A 553 9.03 4.82 -18.10
C THR A 553 7.86 5.69 -17.66
N ARG A 554 8.03 6.56 -16.65
CA ARG A 554 6.96 7.44 -16.16
C ARG A 554 6.64 8.52 -17.19
N PHE A 555 5.37 8.59 -17.61
CA PHE A 555 4.94 9.46 -18.71
C PHE A 555 5.39 10.92 -18.57
N HIS A 556 5.35 11.54 -17.39
CA HIS A 556 5.79 12.93 -17.22
C HIS A 556 7.26 13.20 -17.59
N LYS A 557 8.12 12.17 -17.63
CA LYS A 557 9.53 12.33 -18.06
C LYS A 557 9.70 12.39 -19.57
N TRP A 558 8.68 12.00 -20.33
CA TRP A 558 8.75 11.87 -21.78
C TRP A 558 7.45 12.23 -22.51
N GLY A 559 6.44 12.72 -21.79
CA GLY A 559 5.09 13.01 -22.30
C GLY A 559 4.96 14.39 -22.95
N THR A 560 6.09 15.07 -23.16
CA THR A 560 6.15 16.27 -24.01
C THR A 560 6.32 15.82 -25.46
N PRO A 561 5.39 16.18 -26.37
CA PRO A 561 5.55 15.91 -27.80
C PRO A 561 6.87 16.48 -28.35
N LEU A 562 7.44 15.78 -29.34
CA LEU A 562 8.55 16.33 -30.12
C LEU A 562 8.11 17.61 -30.84
N GLN A 563 8.95 18.64 -30.81
CA GLN A 563 8.65 19.90 -31.51
C GLN A 563 8.65 19.75 -33.04
N ASN A 564 9.56 18.92 -33.56
CA ASN A 564 9.68 18.63 -34.98
C ASN A 564 9.16 17.22 -35.24
N GLN A 565 7.86 17.11 -35.49
CA GLN A 565 7.22 15.83 -35.75
C GLN A 565 7.38 15.44 -37.23
N SER A 566 7.64 14.16 -37.50
CA SER A 566 7.65 13.56 -38.84
C SER A 566 6.32 12.96 -39.25
N ILE A 567 5.33 12.95 -38.35
CA ILE A 567 3.97 12.50 -38.67
C ILE A 567 3.14 13.61 -39.33
N LYS A 568 2.25 13.20 -40.23
CA LYS A 568 1.27 14.05 -40.94
C LYS A 568 -0.09 13.35 -40.95
N ASP A 569 -1.12 14.05 -41.43
CA ASP A 569 -2.48 13.52 -41.59
C ASP A 569 -2.98 12.76 -40.35
N THR A 570 -2.80 13.40 -39.19
CA THR A 570 -3.06 12.81 -37.90
C THR A 570 -4.54 12.90 -37.52
N SER A 571 -5.11 11.80 -37.00
CA SER A 571 -6.43 11.82 -36.35
C SER A 571 -6.50 10.79 -35.23
N PHE A 572 -7.29 11.11 -34.20
CA PHE A 572 -7.60 10.17 -33.12
C PHE A 572 -9.09 10.27 -32.81
N ASP A 573 -9.84 9.22 -33.12
CA ASP A 573 -11.29 9.28 -33.25
C ASP A 573 -11.98 8.16 -32.45
N PHE A 574 -13.20 8.47 -31.99
CA PHE A 574 -14.12 7.54 -31.32
C PHE A 574 -15.47 7.58 -32.02
N ASN A 575 -16.02 6.43 -32.40
CA ASN A 575 -17.38 6.35 -32.93
C ASN A 575 -18.40 5.78 -31.91
N GLY A 576 -18.03 5.82 -30.62
CA GLY A 576 -18.82 5.25 -29.52
C GLY A 576 -18.62 3.75 -29.33
N CYS A 577 -18.18 3.03 -30.37
CA CYS A 577 -17.91 1.59 -30.32
C CYS A 577 -16.42 1.25 -30.38
N TYR A 578 -15.66 1.98 -31.20
CA TYR A 578 -14.30 1.67 -31.56
C TYR A 578 -13.44 2.92 -31.45
N SER A 579 -12.17 2.73 -31.10
CA SER A 579 -11.16 3.78 -31.09
C SER A 579 -10.24 3.61 -32.28
N GLU A 580 -9.78 4.73 -32.84
CA GLU A 580 -8.92 4.74 -34.00
C GLU A 580 -7.86 5.83 -33.94
N MET A 581 -6.64 5.51 -34.33
CA MET A 581 -5.54 6.44 -34.55
C MET A 581 -5.05 6.35 -35.99
N ARG A 582 -4.96 7.48 -36.68
CA ARG A 582 -4.40 7.61 -38.04
C ARG A 582 -3.22 8.57 -38.05
N PHE A 583 -2.22 8.26 -38.86
CA PHE A 583 -1.11 9.15 -39.18
C PHE A 583 -0.34 8.62 -40.40
N CYS A 584 0.33 9.51 -41.14
CA CYS A 584 1.26 9.16 -42.21
C CYS A 584 2.69 9.58 -41.84
N THR A 585 3.67 8.74 -42.17
CA THR A 585 5.08 9.05 -41.91
C THR A 585 6.05 8.18 -42.71
N ASP A 586 7.27 8.68 -42.87
CA ASP A 586 8.45 7.99 -43.42
C ASP A 586 9.45 7.58 -42.32
N LYS A 587 9.31 8.14 -41.11
CA LYS A 587 10.17 7.91 -39.94
C LYS A 587 9.43 8.20 -38.63
N ILE A 588 9.84 7.58 -37.53
CA ILE A 588 9.33 7.97 -36.20
C ILE A 588 10.48 8.61 -35.43
N SER A 589 10.34 9.87 -35.04
CA SER A 589 11.44 10.71 -34.54
C SER A 589 12.56 10.84 -35.60
N ASP A 590 13.73 10.29 -35.31
CA ASP A 590 14.95 10.32 -36.09
C ASP A 590 15.22 8.97 -36.80
N ARG A 591 14.31 7.99 -36.65
CA ARG A 591 14.48 6.64 -37.18
C ARG A 591 13.58 6.38 -38.38
N GLU A 592 14.18 6.18 -39.54
CA GLU A 592 13.49 5.86 -40.80
C GLU A 592 12.80 4.49 -40.78
N LEU A 593 11.67 4.37 -41.48
CA LEU A 593 10.99 3.11 -41.73
C LEU A 593 11.74 2.32 -42.79
N ALA A 594 12.19 1.11 -42.43
CA ALA A 594 12.86 0.23 -43.38
C ALA A 594 11.84 -0.38 -44.34
N MET A 595 11.88 -0.01 -45.62
CA MET A 595 10.97 -0.54 -46.64
C MET A 595 11.18 -2.04 -46.92
N SER A 596 12.35 -2.58 -46.56
CA SER A 596 12.67 -4.02 -46.60
C SER A 596 13.49 -4.41 -45.37
N GLY A 597 13.51 -5.70 -45.03
CA GLY A 597 14.35 -6.23 -43.94
C GLY A 597 13.70 -6.23 -42.55
N GLY A 598 12.43 -5.85 -42.45
CA GLY A 598 11.61 -5.99 -41.24
C GLY A 598 11.84 -4.90 -40.19
N ASN A 599 10.85 -4.05 -39.98
CA ASN A 599 10.75 -3.15 -38.83
C ASN A 599 10.23 -3.91 -37.63
N LYS A 600 10.88 -3.78 -36.48
CA LYS A 600 10.35 -4.29 -35.22
C LYS A 600 9.66 -3.15 -34.48
N PHE A 601 8.35 -3.24 -34.34
CA PHE A 601 7.51 -2.30 -33.62
C PHE A 601 7.23 -2.79 -32.20
N ILE A 602 7.03 -1.84 -31.30
CA ILE A 602 6.36 -1.98 -30.01
C ILE A 602 5.03 -1.24 -30.10
N TRP A 603 3.99 -1.76 -29.45
CA TRP A 603 2.67 -1.15 -29.42
C TRP A 603 2.06 -1.31 -28.03
N GLY A 604 1.09 -0.46 -27.70
CA GLY A 604 0.33 -0.55 -26.46
C GLY A 604 -0.93 0.31 -26.48
N TYR A 605 -1.82 0.04 -25.52
CA TYR A 605 -3.04 0.83 -25.30
C TYR A 605 -3.50 0.74 -23.85
N ALA A 606 -4.45 1.59 -23.46
CA ALA A 606 -5.08 1.53 -22.15
C ALA A 606 -6.59 1.80 -22.18
N THR A 607 -7.35 0.91 -21.55
CA THR A 607 -8.79 1.07 -21.28
C THR A 607 -9.07 1.56 -19.85
N SER A 608 -8.06 1.57 -18.97
CA SER A 608 -8.20 1.82 -17.53
C SER A 608 -7.88 3.25 -17.08
N GLY A 609 -8.00 4.21 -18.00
CA GLY A 609 -7.83 5.64 -17.76
C GLY A 609 -7.24 6.36 -18.96
N THR A 610 -7.40 7.68 -18.97
CA THR A 610 -6.90 8.61 -20.00
C THR A 610 -5.40 8.89 -19.89
N ILE A 611 -4.77 8.52 -18.78
CA ILE A 611 -3.37 8.82 -18.51
C ILE A 611 -2.45 7.75 -19.14
N ALA A 612 -1.54 8.22 -19.99
CA ALA A 612 -0.49 7.48 -20.70
C ALA A 612 0.49 6.64 -19.83
N SER A 613 0.34 6.69 -18.51
CA SER A 613 1.19 5.97 -17.56
C SER A 613 0.74 4.52 -17.26
N LYS A 614 -0.45 4.12 -17.72
CA LYS A 614 -1.07 2.82 -17.35
C LYS A 614 -1.11 1.84 -18.52
N HIS A 615 -0.25 0.82 -18.51
CA HIS A 615 -0.41 -0.35 -19.38
C HIS A 615 -0.06 -1.64 -18.62
N THR A 616 -0.67 -2.75 -19.01
CA THR A 616 -0.40 -4.07 -18.44
C THR A 616 0.39 -4.93 -19.43
N PRO A 617 1.02 -6.04 -19.02
CA PRO A 617 1.64 -6.97 -19.97
C PRO A 617 0.69 -7.49 -21.04
N THR A 618 -0.63 -7.47 -20.79
CA THR A 618 -1.61 -7.86 -21.80
C THR A 618 -1.90 -6.73 -22.78
N THR A 619 -1.87 -5.46 -22.37
CA THR A 619 -2.21 -4.32 -23.24
C THR A 619 -1.01 -3.69 -23.96
N ARG A 620 0.07 -4.46 -24.15
CA ARG A 620 1.24 -4.07 -24.94
C ARG A 620 1.90 -5.29 -25.60
N GLY A 621 2.69 -5.07 -26.65
CA GLY A 621 3.40 -6.15 -27.33
C GLY A 621 4.38 -5.66 -28.38
N THR A 622 4.94 -6.59 -29.14
CA THR A 622 5.84 -6.28 -30.26
C THR A 622 5.38 -6.96 -31.54
N ALA A 623 5.68 -6.37 -32.70
CA ALA A 623 5.37 -6.93 -34.01
C ALA A 623 6.56 -6.71 -34.96
N ALA A 624 6.83 -7.66 -35.85
CA ALA A 624 7.78 -7.49 -36.94
C ALA A 624 7.03 -7.32 -38.26
N VAL A 625 7.30 -6.21 -38.96
CA VAL A 625 6.61 -5.83 -40.19
C VAL A 625 7.63 -5.58 -41.30
N ASP A 626 7.54 -6.37 -42.37
CA ASP A 626 8.34 -6.15 -43.58
C ASP A 626 7.45 -5.57 -44.67
N PHE A 627 7.60 -4.27 -44.94
CA PHE A 627 6.78 -3.55 -45.91
C PHE A 627 7.03 -3.99 -47.37
N SER A 628 8.07 -4.79 -47.64
CA SER A 628 8.32 -5.36 -48.97
C SER A 628 7.44 -6.56 -49.28
N LEU A 629 6.89 -7.23 -48.27
CA LEU A 629 6.01 -8.37 -48.41
C LEU A 629 4.57 -7.89 -48.56
N TYR A 630 4.03 -7.98 -49.78
CA TYR A 630 2.60 -7.82 -50.02
C TYR A 630 1.83 -8.84 -49.16
N ASP A 631 0.94 -8.38 -48.29
CA ASP A 631 0.21 -9.14 -47.24
C ASP A 631 1.03 -9.54 -45.98
N GLY A 632 2.28 -9.08 -45.84
CA GLY A 632 3.27 -9.71 -44.98
C GLY A 632 3.33 -9.27 -43.50
N VAL A 633 2.70 -10.06 -42.63
CA VAL A 633 3.08 -10.12 -41.21
C VAL A 633 3.94 -11.35 -40.96
N SER A 634 5.21 -11.13 -40.61
CA SER A 634 6.11 -12.19 -40.15
C SER A 634 6.01 -12.31 -38.63
N LYS A 635 4.95 -12.98 -38.15
CA LYS A 635 4.74 -13.38 -36.74
C LYS A 635 4.46 -12.24 -35.74
N ILE A 636 3.38 -12.43 -34.99
CA ILE A 636 3.03 -11.62 -33.82
C ILE A 636 3.35 -12.48 -32.61
N ALA A 637 4.41 -12.12 -31.89
CA ALA A 637 4.72 -12.79 -30.62
C ALA A 637 3.96 -12.06 -29.51
N PRO A 638 3.09 -12.73 -28.73
CA PRO A 638 2.66 -12.17 -27.46
C PRO A 638 3.92 -11.91 -26.60
N ALA A 639 3.86 -10.90 -25.72
CA ALA A 639 4.92 -10.73 -24.73
C ALA A 639 5.16 -12.09 -24.04
N PRO A 640 6.41 -12.58 -23.94
CA PRO A 640 6.67 -13.84 -23.26
C PRO A 640 6.05 -13.75 -21.87
N SER A 641 5.20 -14.72 -21.53
CA SER A 641 4.72 -14.83 -20.15
C SER A 641 5.92 -14.86 -19.22
N PRO A 642 5.92 -14.17 -18.08
CA PRO A 642 6.95 -14.37 -17.07
C PRO A 642 7.06 -15.87 -16.83
N ALA A 643 8.28 -16.41 -16.93
CA ALA A 643 8.57 -17.84 -17.05
C ALA A 643 7.59 -18.68 -16.22
N GLY A 644 6.65 -19.32 -16.92
CA GLY A 644 5.63 -20.15 -16.28
C GLY A 644 6.26 -21.37 -15.64
N LEU A 645 5.69 -21.80 -14.50
CA LEU A 645 6.02 -23.06 -13.84
C LEU A 645 5.97 -24.25 -14.84
N PRO A 646 6.82 -25.28 -14.66
CA PRO A 646 6.89 -26.44 -15.54
C PRO A 646 5.53 -27.12 -15.77
N ASP A 647 5.32 -27.65 -16.97
CA ASP A 647 4.05 -28.26 -17.41
C ASP A 647 3.60 -29.47 -16.56
N GLU A 648 4.47 -30.04 -15.72
CA GLU A 648 4.13 -31.09 -14.75
C GLU A 648 3.10 -30.65 -13.69
N ILE A 649 2.91 -29.35 -13.45
CA ILE A 649 1.93 -28.85 -12.47
C ILE A 649 0.52 -28.71 -13.08
N LYS A 650 0.41 -28.53 -14.41
CA LYS A 650 -0.88 -28.35 -15.09
C LYS A 650 -1.72 -29.64 -15.13
N SER A 651 -1.07 -30.80 -15.18
CA SER A 651 -1.75 -32.10 -15.16
C SER A 651 -2.33 -32.45 -13.78
N GLY A 652 -1.75 -31.93 -12.69
CA GLY A 652 -2.25 -32.09 -11.32
C GLY A 652 -3.57 -31.35 -11.06
N LEU A 653 -3.74 -30.15 -11.61
CA LEU A 653 -4.96 -29.35 -11.40
C LEU A 653 -6.22 -29.97 -12.04
N PHE A 654 -6.08 -30.64 -13.19
CA PHE A 654 -7.21 -31.34 -13.82
C PHE A 654 -7.68 -32.56 -13.00
N GLY A 655 -6.78 -33.24 -12.29
CA GLY A 655 -7.12 -34.35 -11.40
C GLY A 655 -7.94 -33.91 -10.18
N VAL A 656 -7.64 -32.73 -9.62
CA VAL A 656 -8.35 -32.20 -8.44
C VAL A 656 -9.77 -31.75 -8.79
N ALA A 657 -9.97 -31.12 -9.94
CA ALA A 657 -11.30 -30.69 -10.39
C ALA A 657 -12.26 -31.88 -10.63
N ALA A 658 -11.75 -32.99 -11.20
CA ALA A 658 -12.53 -34.22 -11.37
C ALA A 658 -12.88 -34.89 -10.03
N GLY A 659 -11.98 -34.85 -9.05
CA GLY A 659 -12.20 -35.38 -7.71
C GLY A 659 -13.29 -34.64 -6.94
N VAL A 660 -13.31 -33.30 -7.01
CA VAL A 660 -14.32 -32.47 -6.34
C VAL A 660 -15.71 -32.70 -6.93
N ALA A 661 -15.83 -32.82 -8.26
CA ALA A 661 -17.13 -33.09 -8.91
C ALA A 661 -17.72 -34.46 -8.49
N ALA A 662 -16.88 -35.48 -8.34
CA ALA A 662 -17.31 -36.80 -7.86
C ALA A 662 -17.77 -36.74 -6.40
N MET A 663 -17.10 -35.97 -5.54
CA MET A 663 -17.46 -35.83 -4.13
C MET A 663 -18.80 -35.11 -3.94
N VAL A 664 -19.08 -34.09 -4.76
CA VAL A 664 -20.36 -33.35 -4.74
C VAL A 664 -21.53 -34.24 -5.16
N MET A 665 -21.34 -35.12 -6.16
CA MET A 665 -22.39 -36.09 -6.53
C MET A 665 -22.69 -37.09 -5.41
N VAL A 666 -21.66 -37.58 -4.71
CA VAL A 666 -21.85 -38.52 -3.59
C VAL A 666 -22.59 -37.85 -2.44
N PHE A 667 -22.26 -36.59 -2.11
CA PHE A 667 -22.98 -35.83 -1.09
C PHE A 667 -24.44 -35.57 -1.46
N ALA A 668 -24.72 -35.20 -2.72
CA ALA A 668 -26.08 -34.98 -3.19
C ALA A 668 -26.93 -36.26 -3.12
N LEU A 669 -26.35 -37.42 -3.47
CA LEU A 669 -27.03 -38.71 -3.37
C LEU A 669 -27.30 -39.12 -1.92
N VAL A 670 -26.34 -38.93 -1.02
CA VAL A 670 -26.52 -39.22 0.41
C VAL A 670 -27.60 -38.33 1.03
N PHE A 671 -27.67 -37.05 0.63
CA PHE A 671 -28.69 -36.13 1.12
C PHE A 671 -30.11 -36.50 0.64
N PHE A 672 -30.23 -36.99 -0.60
CA PHE A 672 -31.52 -37.42 -1.17
C PHE A 672 -32.09 -38.68 -0.51
N PHE A 673 -31.22 -39.57 -0.01
CA PHE A 673 -31.66 -40.82 0.62
C PHE A 673 -31.88 -40.73 2.14
N LEU A 674 -31.33 -39.72 2.82
CA LEU A 674 -31.44 -39.60 4.29
C LEU A 674 -32.58 -38.69 4.76
N VAL A 675 -33.17 -37.86 3.90
CA VAL A 675 -34.28 -36.99 4.28
C VAL A 675 -35.61 -37.60 3.84
N LYS A 676 -36.26 -38.38 4.72
CA LYS A 676 -37.68 -38.73 4.56
C LYS A 676 -38.54 -37.51 4.93
N PRO A 677 -39.54 -37.14 4.13
CA PRO A 677 -40.44 -36.06 4.50
C PRO A 677 -41.38 -36.53 5.63
N VAL A 678 -41.32 -35.83 6.76
CA VAL A 678 -42.32 -35.94 7.83
C VAL A 678 -43.55 -35.16 7.36
N VAL A 679 -44.57 -35.87 6.87
CA VAL A 679 -45.88 -35.30 6.58
C VAL A 679 -46.65 -35.23 7.90
N GLY A 680 -46.64 -34.05 8.53
CA GLY A 680 -47.50 -33.71 9.64
C GLY A 680 -48.70 -32.89 9.16
N GLN A 681 -49.89 -33.49 9.18
CA GLN A 681 -51.16 -32.74 9.10
C GLN A 681 -51.25 -31.78 10.29
N THR A 682 -51.44 -30.49 10.02
CA THR A 682 -52.11 -29.58 10.95
C THR A 682 -53.05 -28.68 10.18
N GLU A 683 -54.34 -28.83 10.50
CA GLU A 683 -55.39 -27.86 10.22
C GLU A 683 -55.17 -26.63 11.11
N GLY A 684 -55.43 -25.43 10.58
CA GLY A 684 -55.47 -24.21 11.38
C GLY A 684 -54.96 -23.01 10.61
N GLY A 685 -55.88 -22.26 10.01
CA GLY A 685 -55.56 -20.98 9.38
C GLY A 685 -55.17 -19.92 10.41
N LEU A 686 -54.36 -18.95 9.98
CA LEU A 686 -54.48 -17.58 10.44
C LEU A 686 -53.83 -16.60 9.45
N GLU A 687 -54.60 -15.54 9.22
CA GLU A 687 -54.32 -14.23 8.62
C GLU A 687 -52.86 -13.80 8.40
N VAL A 688 -52.62 -13.32 7.16
CA VAL A 688 -51.53 -12.42 6.80
C VAL A 688 -51.91 -10.99 7.20
N LYS A 689 -51.10 -10.36 8.04
CA LYS A 689 -50.96 -8.89 8.09
C LYS A 689 -49.50 -8.52 7.92
N ALA A 690 -49.26 -7.71 6.90
CA ALA A 690 -47.98 -7.13 6.55
C ALA A 690 -47.53 -6.06 7.56
N VAL A 691 -46.22 -6.04 7.84
CA VAL A 691 -45.39 -4.84 7.96
C VAL A 691 -44.09 -5.13 7.23
#